data_AF-A0A4P5VQ98-F1
#
_entry.id   AF-A0A4P5VQ98-F1
#
_cell.length_a   1.000
_cell.length_b   1.000
_cell.length_c   1.000
_cell.angle_alpha   90.00
_cell.angle_beta   90.00
_cell.angle_gamma   90.00
#
_symmetry.space_group_name_H-M   'P 1'
#
loop_
_entity.id
_entity.type
_entity.pdbx_description
1 polymer ?
#
loop_
_entity_poly.entity_id
_entity_poly.type
_entity_poly.pdbx_seq_one_letter_code
_entity_poly.pdbx_strand_id
1 'polypeptide(L)'
;MRTLPLFLLLLAGCPEVEKDTDTATQAGEEGLKDEDGDGYTTEDGDCDDGDKAISPEGIELCDGRDNDCDGVVDNDAGGLTFYADTDGDGFGDPDAPTTACEQPEGTSINATDCDDADPDTNPAAEEVDCADPADHNCDGLVTYPDADTDGFDQCVDCDDADPAVFPGAVELCNGTDDDCDGVVDPDSAADAPLWYADTDTDTYGDPAVTTAACSAPAGFVGDDTDCDDTVTTINPAALELCDAFDVDEDCDGLTGDADPDVDPASELTWYADADVDGYGDAASTTSACAPPAGFVADNTDCNDADALYHPGASELDCSDPNDYNCDGSTLYADDDADGFAACMECDDGSAAVYPGATELCNGIDDDCDGVIDPDSASDAATWYADTDLDSFGDAASTAPGCTAPAGYVGDSTDCDDAVATTYPGAPELCNGVDDDCDGTIDPDSSTDALTWYADADADGFGDASATTLSCAEPVGFLADNTDCDDTSATVYPGAYEYCNGIDDDCDGVVDPDSSLDSLTWYADSDGDTYGDAATTTLACDVPAGFVADNLDCNDADAAINPAATEVCDAGNVDEDCDGLSDDDDPSVDRTTWSTWYMDADGDTYGDPAVSTGSCEAPAGYITDGTDCDDTRAAVHPGGVEICEALDADEDCDGLADDDDPSANPMTMSTWYVDADSDSYGTSVSVDACDIPAGYASTDGDCDDADANINPGEAEVCDALDVDEDCNGLADDDDPGAAGLSTWYRDADGDTYGDPATTTPACSQPSGYLTDDQDCDDTDPAINPAALETCDGVDEDCDGTVDDACSTLCSDLVVLVYTDYGSWTSTTCPSSAGANRTGASVTFTTSAATFYSSVTSLVPDVAIVDVPSSSLSTSVASGVNNQIAAGGYVLFSFWDLDNSSGSTMRTALGVTTSDIYTPQAMASSSTGTLWNINDTLPASIYRYSHNANDNGDILTATSASTSEVLAYYGGTTTNAAIIATNSGQTIVNGFLSYDWQNTDDDSDGVKDMHELYSNEIIWITGCTP
;
A
#
# COMPACT_ATOMS: atom_id res chain seq x y z
N MET A 1 -42.34 -20.92 53.38
CA MET A 1 -43.43 -21.91 53.63
C MET A 1 -44.16 -22.14 52.30
N ARG A 2 -44.06 -23.30 51.62
CA ARG A 2 -44.98 -24.47 51.66
C ARG A 2 -44.42 -25.47 50.61
N THR A 3 -44.04 -26.72 50.89
CA THR A 3 -44.83 -27.96 51.18
C THR A 3 -45.67 -28.55 50.04
N LEU A 4 -45.20 -29.72 49.53
CA LEU A 4 -45.89 -30.83 48.83
C LEU A 4 -46.33 -30.65 47.36
N PRO A 5 -46.46 -31.75 46.55
CA PRO A 5 -46.16 -33.19 46.75
C PRO A 5 -45.23 -33.76 45.60
N LEU A 6 -45.16 -35.03 45.10
CA LEU A 6 -45.81 -36.34 45.33
C LEU A 6 -45.00 -37.56 44.75
N PHE A 7 -44.77 -38.63 45.54
CA PHE A 7 -44.43 -40.03 45.11
C PHE A 7 -43.07 -40.27 44.38
N LEU A 8 -42.47 -41.48 44.28
CA LEU A 8 -42.91 -42.86 44.61
C LEU A 8 -41.81 -43.68 45.38
N LEU A 9 -42.17 -44.89 45.83
CA LEU A 9 -41.43 -45.90 46.61
C LEU A 9 -40.19 -46.55 45.91
N LEU A 10 -39.30 -47.36 46.53
CA LEU A 10 -38.82 -47.60 47.92
C LEU A 10 -38.07 -48.96 47.98
N LEU A 11 -36.80 -49.01 48.44
CA LEU A 11 -36.15 -50.11 49.19
C LEU A 11 -34.71 -49.72 49.59
N ALA A 12 -34.12 -50.33 50.62
CA ALA A 12 -32.86 -49.88 51.24
C ALA A 12 -32.11 -50.98 52.04
N GLY A 13 -30.78 -50.87 52.19
CA GLY A 13 -29.99 -51.66 53.14
C GLY A 13 -28.47 -51.68 52.93
N CYS A 14 -27.73 -50.84 53.67
CA CYS A 14 -26.26 -50.82 53.85
C CYS A 14 -25.70 -52.16 54.43
N PRO A 15 -24.36 -52.42 54.51
CA PRO A 15 -23.24 -51.45 54.47
C PRO A 15 -21.95 -51.88 53.71
N GLU A 16 -20.93 -51.03 53.76
CA GLU A 16 -19.54 -51.28 53.34
C GLU A 16 -18.82 -52.36 54.18
N VAL A 17 -17.88 -53.09 53.57
CA VAL A 17 -16.76 -53.80 54.23
C VAL A 17 -15.53 -53.78 53.28
N GLU A 18 -14.33 -53.79 53.86
CA GLU A 18 -13.04 -53.55 53.20
C GLU A 18 -12.49 -54.68 52.31
N LYS A 19 -11.49 -54.29 51.52
CA LYS A 19 -10.48 -55.10 50.82
C LYS A 19 -9.65 -55.94 51.83
N ASP A 20 -9.56 -57.25 51.67
CA ASP A 20 -8.57 -58.10 52.38
C ASP A 20 -8.04 -59.22 51.45
N THR A 21 -7.09 -60.02 51.93
CA THR A 21 -5.90 -60.41 51.16
C THR A 21 -5.68 -61.93 50.99
N ASP A 22 -4.87 -62.25 49.97
CA ASP A 22 -4.04 -63.45 49.78
C ASP A 22 -4.24 -64.65 50.73
N THR A 23 -4.67 -65.80 50.18
CA THR A 23 -3.95 -67.07 50.43
C THR A 23 -4.26 -68.16 49.41
N ALA A 24 -3.21 -68.75 48.82
CA ALA A 24 -3.32 -69.87 47.87
C ALA A 24 -3.73 -71.21 48.52
N THR A 25 -4.38 -72.11 47.76
CA THR A 25 -4.03 -73.54 47.58
C THR A 25 -4.90 -74.20 46.48
N GLN A 26 -4.30 -75.08 45.67
CA GLN A 26 -4.95 -75.86 44.60
C GLN A 26 -6.18 -76.68 45.06
N ALA A 27 -7.25 -76.74 44.26
CA ALA A 27 -7.45 -77.85 43.29
C ALA A 27 -8.88 -77.90 42.67
N GLY A 28 -9.01 -77.46 41.41
CA GLY A 28 -9.91 -77.96 40.36
C GLY A 28 -11.38 -78.31 40.67
N GLU A 29 -12.28 -77.42 40.26
CA GLU A 29 -13.46 -77.80 39.46
C GLU A 29 -13.34 -77.07 38.11
N GLU A 30 -13.64 -77.75 37.00
CA GLU A 30 -13.63 -77.17 35.65
C GLU A 30 -14.94 -76.40 35.45
N GLY A 31 -14.92 -75.10 35.74
CA GLY A 31 -15.89 -74.14 35.21
C GLY A 31 -15.36 -73.55 33.90
N LEU A 32 -16.25 -73.23 32.97
CA LEU A 32 -15.92 -72.34 31.86
C LEU A 32 -15.44 -71.01 32.46
N LYS A 33 -14.38 -70.45 31.88
CA LYS A 33 -13.71 -69.25 32.33
C LYS A 33 -13.42 -68.44 31.07
N ASP A 34 -14.28 -67.46 30.78
CA ASP A 34 -13.92 -66.10 30.36
C ASP A 34 -12.39 -65.88 30.50
N GLU A 35 -11.58 -66.15 29.46
CA GLU A 35 -10.11 -66.20 29.64
C GLU A 35 -9.48 -64.80 29.81
N ASP A 36 -10.03 -63.76 29.16
CA ASP A 36 -9.50 -62.38 29.12
C ASP A 36 -10.17 -61.35 30.07
N GLY A 37 -11.44 -61.53 30.46
CA GLY A 37 -12.18 -60.66 31.37
C GLY A 37 -13.18 -59.70 30.74
N ASP A 38 -13.75 -59.97 29.56
CA ASP A 38 -14.83 -59.17 28.96
C ASP A 38 -16.19 -59.33 29.67
N GLY A 39 -16.57 -60.57 30.00
CA GLY A 39 -17.84 -60.96 30.62
C GLY A 39 -18.68 -61.96 29.81
N TYR A 40 -18.26 -62.33 28.60
CA TYR A 40 -18.84 -63.38 27.75
C TYR A 40 -18.05 -64.70 27.88
N THR A 41 -18.44 -65.72 27.11
CA THR A 41 -17.71 -66.99 26.94
C THR A 41 -18.09 -67.63 25.59
N THR A 42 -17.29 -68.60 25.17
CA THR A 42 -17.56 -69.53 24.05
C THR A 42 -18.88 -70.32 24.10
N GLU A 43 -19.63 -70.35 25.22
CA GLU A 43 -21.00 -70.93 25.28
C GLU A 43 -22.11 -69.85 25.36
N ASP A 44 -21.76 -68.58 25.59
CA ASP A 44 -22.68 -67.43 25.61
C ASP A 44 -22.74 -66.67 24.27
N GLY A 45 -21.69 -66.74 23.44
CA GLY A 45 -21.71 -66.27 22.05
C GLY A 45 -20.37 -65.84 21.48
N ASP A 46 -19.36 -65.63 22.34
CA ASP A 46 -18.05 -65.13 21.95
C ASP A 46 -17.28 -66.15 21.07
N CYS A 47 -16.49 -65.60 20.15
CA CYS A 47 -15.81 -66.33 19.09
C CYS A 47 -14.27 -66.40 19.23
N ASP A 48 -13.65 -65.67 20.17
CA ASP A 48 -12.26 -65.88 20.62
C ASP A 48 -12.07 -65.46 22.11
N ASP A 49 -12.55 -66.32 23.02
CA ASP A 49 -12.58 -66.33 24.51
C ASP A 49 -11.17 -66.20 25.14
N GLY A 50 -10.41 -65.20 24.70
CA GLY A 50 -9.01 -64.91 24.99
C GLY A 50 -8.50 -63.59 24.37
N ASP A 51 -9.27 -62.92 23.51
CA ASP A 51 -9.01 -61.56 23.00
C ASP A 51 -10.21 -60.64 23.30
N LYS A 52 -10.06 -59.79 24.33
CA LYS A 52 -11.12 -58.98 24.95
C LYS A 52 -11.80 -57.95 24.00
N ALA A 53 -11.33 -57.80 22.77
CA ALA A 53 -11.99 -56.99 21.74
C ALA A 53 -13.10 -57.74 20.98
N ILE A 54 -13.08 -59.08 21.01
CA ILE A 54 -13.89 -59.97 20.18
C ILE A 54 -15.02 -60.56 21.04
N SER A 55 -16.25 -60.07 20.87
CA SER A 55 -17.38 -60.52 21.70
C SER A 55 -18.75 -60.18 21.08
N PRO A 56 -19.87 -60.74 21.56
CA PRO A 56 -21.23 -60.37 21.12
C PRO A 56 -21.66 -58.91 21.41
N GLU A 57 -20.81 -58.10 22.06
CA GLU A 57 -20.96 -56.64 22.21
C GLU A 57 -19.66 -55.90 21.80
N GLY A 58 -18.82 -56.53 20.97
CA GLY A 58 -17.65 -55.92 20.34
C GLY A 58 -18.03 -54.85 19.31
N ILE A 59 -17.02 -54.15 18.79
CA ILE A 59 -17.16 -53.20 17.69
C ILE A 59 -16.34 -53.73 16.53
N GLU A 60 -16.95 -53.78 15.35
CA GLU A 60 -16.30 -54.19 14.12
C GLU A 60 -15.14 -53.26 13.76
N LEU A 61 -14.04 -53.85 13.32
CA LEU A 61 -12.84 -53.17 12.86
C LEU A 61 -12.42 -53.82 11.54
N CYS A 62 -11.80 -53.06 10.64
CA CYS A 62 -11.31 -53.57 9.36
C CYS A 62 -9.99 -54.35 9.52
N ASP A 63 -9.96 -55.35 10.41
CA ASP A 63 -8.78 -56.20 10.69
C ASP A 63 -8.94 -57.65 10.20
N GLY A 64 -10.00 -57.95 9.44
CA GLY A 64 -10.28 -59.27 8.88
C GLY A 64 -10.86 -60.26 9.89
N ARG A 65 -11.61 -59.77 10.89
CA ARG A 65 -12.16 -60.54 12.00
C ARG A 65 -13.64 -60.23 12.25
N ASP A 66 -14.31 -61.22 12.83
CA ASP A 66 -15.73 -61.21 13.24
C ASP A 66 -15.75 -60.70 14.69
N ASN A 67 -15.55 -59.40 14.90
CA ASN A 67 -15.27 -58.80 16.22
C ASN A 67 -16.55 -58.58 17.05
N ASP A 68 -17.70 -58.37 16.42
CA ASP A 68 -19.02 -58.43 17.07
C ASP A 68 -19.64 -59.86 17.14
N CYS A 69 -18.95 -60.85 16.56
CA CYS A 69 -19.34 -62.25 16.45
C CYS A 69 -20.74 -62.51 15.82
N ASP A 70 -21.33 -61.60 15.02
CA ASP A 70 -22.61 -61.82 14.32
C ASP A 70 -22.52 -62.87 13.19
N GLY A 71 -21.31 -63.10 12.66
CA GLY A 71 -21.04 -63.99 11.52
C GLY A 71 -20.75 -63.27 10.20
N VAL A 72 -20.59 -61.94 10.22
CA VAL A 72 -20.16 -61.11 9.10
C VAL A 72 -18.86 -60.38 9.49
N VAL A 73 -17.74 -60.96 9.08
CA VAL A 73 -16.40 -60.32 9.13
C VAL A 73 -16.44 -58.96 8.44
N ASP A 74 -15.96 -57.94 9.13
CA ASP A 74 -15.73 -56.56 8.69
C ASP A 74 -17.02 -55.92 8.09
N ASN A 75 -18.09 -55.78 8.90
CA ASN A 75 -19.42 -55.36 8.41
C ASN A 75 -19.60 -53.85 8.03
N ASP A 76 -18.51 -53.18 7.67
CA ASP A 76 -18.34 -51.72 7.42
C ASP A 76 -18.61 -50.81 8.63
N ALA A 77 -19.09 -51.31 9.78
CA ALA A 77 -19.37 -50.53 10.99
C ALA A 77 -18.12 -50.08 11.81
N GLY A 78 -16.98 -49.97 11.12
CA GLY A 78 -15.71 -49.41 11.60
C GLY A 78 -14.82 -48.93 10.45
N GLY A 79 -15.40 -48.75 9.24
CA GLY A 79 -14.69 -48.34 8.04
C GLY A 79 -14.24 -46.88 8.04
N LEU A 80 -13.31 -46.56 7.14
CA LEU A 80 -12.96 -45.18 6.83
C LEU A 80 -14.10 -44.52 6.06
N THR A 81 -14.27 -43.21 6.23
CA THR A 81 -15.17 -42.42 5.39
C THR A 81 -14.41 -42.00 4.15
N PHE A 82 -14.92 -42.40 2.99
CA PHE A 82 -14.49 -41.92 1.69
C PHE A 82 -15.56 -40.98 1.11
N TYR A 83 -15.18 -40.13 0.17
CA TYR A 83 -15.99 -39.07 -0.43
C TYR A 83 -16.04 -39.29 -1.94
N ALA A 84 -17.12 -38.92 -2.62
CA ALA A 84 -17.20 -39.11 -4.08
C ALA A 84 -16.05 -38.36 -4.76
N ASP A 85 -15.38 -39.03 -5.70
CA ASP A 85 -14.27 -38.51 -6.52
C ASP A 85 -14.68 -38.76 -7.97
N THR A 86 -15.25 -37.74 -8.59
CA THR A 86 -15.99 -37.84 -9.86
C THR A 86 -15.14 -37.47 -11.08
N ASP A 87 -14.08 -36.66 -10.93
CA ASP A 87 -13.14 -36.33 -11.99
C ASP A 87 -11.78 -37.09 -11.93
N GLY A 88 -11.32 -37.48 -10.73
CA GLY A 88 -10.14 -38.33 -10.51
C GLY A 88 -8.88 -37.62 -9.99
N ASP A 89 -8.97 -36.45 -9.37
CA ASP A 89 -7.78 -35.71 -8.89
C ASP A 89 -7.17 -36.23 -7.57
N GLY A 90 -7.97 -36.88 -6.71
CA GLY A 90 -7.56 -37.37 -5.39
C GLY A 90 -8.16 -36.62 -4.18
N PHE A 91 -9.07 -35.68 -4.40
CA PHE A 91 -9.97 -35.11 -3.41
C PHE A 91 -11.40 -35.68 -3.61
N GLY A 92 -12.41 -35.12 -2.95
CA GLY A 92 -13.78 -35.55 -3.14
C GLY A 92 -14.84 -34.81 -2.32
N ASP A 93 -16.08 -34.84 -2.83
CA ASP A 93 -17.23 -34.05 -2.38
C ASP A 93 -17.59 -34.27 -0.88
N PRO A 94 -17.39 -33.26 0.01
CA PRO A 94 -17.76 -33.34 1.43
C PRO A 94 -19.24 -33.65 1.70
N ASP A 95 -20.15 -33.31 0.79
CA ASP A 95 -21.59 -33.58 0.89
C ASP A 95 -21.96 -35.01 0.42
N ALA A 96 -21.01 -35.80 -0.11
CA ALA A 96 -21.20 -37.17 -0.61
C ALA A 96 -20.43 -38.33 0.10
N PRO A 97 -20.33 -38.38 1.45
CA PRO A 97 -19.58 -39.41 2.16
C PRO A 97 -20.17 -40.83 2.05
N THR A 98 -19.28 -41.82 2.00
CA THR A 98 -19.51 -43.27 1.96
C THR A 98 -18.49 -44.00 2.86
N THR A 99 -18.96 -44.70 3.89
CA THR A 99 -18.10 -45.49 4.79
C THR A 99 -17.83 -46.89 4.23
N ALA A 100 -16.58 -47.35 4.23
CA ALA A 100 -16.18 -48.71 3.82
C ALA A 100 -14.86 -49.17 4.48
N CYS A 101 -14.61 -50.48 4.53
CA CYS A 101 -13.31 -51.02 4.98
C CYS A 101 -12.19 -51.03 3.91
N GLU A 102 -12.51 -50.99 2.62
CA GLU A 102 -11.57 -50.78 1.50
C GLU A 102 -12.09 -49.61 0.66
N GLN A 103 -11.18 -48.76 0.15
CA GLN A 103 -11.53 -47.58 -0.67
C GLN A 103 -12.35 -47.97 -1.92
N PRO A 104 -13.58 -47.47 -2.08
CA PRO A 104 -14.38 -47.71 -3.29
C PRO A 104 -13.75 -47.13 -4.57
N GLU A 105 -13.97 -47.77 -5.73
CA GLU A 105 -13.59 -47.21 -7.03
C GLU A 105 -14.38 -45.91 -7.30
N GLY A 106 -13.68 -44.77 -7.45
CA GLY A 106 -14.29 -43.44 -7.64
C GLY A 106 -14.68 -42.75 -6.33
N THR A 107 -13.82 -42.88 -5.30
CA THR A 107 -13.91 -42.11 -4.06
C THR A 107 -12.52 -41.84 -3.47
N SER A 108 -12.28 -40.65 -2.90
CA SER A 108 -11.08 -40.32 -2.13
C SER A 108 -11.32 -40.40 -0.62
N ILE A 109 -10.26 -40.38 0.19
CA ILE A 109 -10.33 -40.17 1.64
C ILE A 109 -10.31 -38.67 2.02
N ASN A 110 -9.84 -37.80 1.12
CA ASN A 110 -9.71 -36.36 1.36
C ASN A 110 -11.06 -35.66 1.13
N ALA A 111 -11.66 -35.14 2.19
CA ALA A 111 -13.04 -34.67 2.27
C ALA A 111 -13.29 -33.23 1.77
N THR A 112 -12.39 -32.67 0.98
CA THR A 112 -12.12 -31.22 0.99
C THR A 112 -12.25 -30.53 -0.37
N ASP A 113 -12.81 -31.22 -1.35
CA ASP A 113 -13.10 -30.66 -2.68
C ASP A 113 -14.25 -29.62 -2.63
N CYS A 114 -14.16 -28.56 -3.44
CA CYS A 114 -15.21 -27.55 -3.55
C CYS A 114 -15.98 -27.54 -4.90
N ASP A 115 -15.51 -28.23 -5.96
CA ASP A 115 -16.31 -28.58 -7.15
C ASP A 115 -15.77 -29.87 -7.84
N ASP A 116 -16.12 -31.04 -7.28
CA ASP A 116 -15.90 -32.46 -7.69
C ASP A 116 -16.19 -32.79 -9.19
N ALA A 117 -16.44 -31.79 -10.02
CA ALA A 117 -16.59 -31.90 -11.46
C ALA A 117 -15.45 -31.23 -12.26
N ASP A 118 -14.47 -30.57 -11.61
CA ASP A 118 -13.35 -29.86 -12.25
C ASP A 118 -12.01 -30.08 -11.49
N PRO A 119 -11.12 -30.98 -11.98
CA PRO A 119 -9.92 -31.49 -11.26
C PRO A 119 -8.79 -30.45 -11.11
N ASP A 120 -9.05 -29.21 -11.55
CA ASP A 120 -8.19 -28.05 -11.37
C ASP A 120 -8.71 -27.16 -10.19
N THR A 121 -9.65 -27.64 -9.35
CA THR A 121 -10.35 -26.85 -8.29
C THR A 121 -10.43 -27.60 -6.95
N ASN A 122 -9.28 -27.82 -6.30
CA ASN A 122 -9.15 -28.56 -5.04
C ASN A 122 -8.09 -27.92 -4.11
N PRO A 123 -8.00 -28.30 -2.82
CA PRO A 123 -7.06 -27.68 -1.86
C PRO A 123 -5.56 -27.91 -2.07
N ALA A 124 -5.15 -28.57 -3.14
CA ALA A 124 -3.76 -28.62 -3.60
C ALA A 124 -3.56 -27.95 -4.97
N ALA A 125 -4.59 -27.30 -5.52
CA ALA A 125 -4.46 -26.41 -6.67
C ALA A 125 -3.80 -25.08 -6.26
N GLU A 126 -3.01 -24.50 -7.17
CA GLU A 126 -2.31 -23.23 -6.95
C GLU A 126 -3.02 -22.10 -7.70
N GLU A 127 -3.07 -20.90 -7.12
CA GLU A 127 -3.72 -19.72 -7.69
C GLU A 127 -2.85 -19.05 -8.78
N VAL A 128 -2.76 -19.67 -9.95
CA VAL A 128 -1.76 -19.35 -11.00
C VAL A 128 -2.22 -18.46 -12.16
N ASP A 129 -3.50 -18.06 -12.24
CA ASP A 129 -3.97 -17.10 -13.26
C ASP A 129 -4.63 -15.85 -12.65
N CYS A 130 -3.85 -14.79 -12.56
CA CYS A 130 -4.23 -13.41 -12.19
C CYS A 130 -5.44 -12.82 -12.94
N ALA A 131 -5.90 -13.46 -14.02
CA ALA A 131 -7.08 -13.06 -14.78
C ALA A 131 -8.37 -13.84 -14.44
N ASP A 132 -8.31 -14.96 -13.70
CA ASP A 132 -9.49 -15.70 -13.25
C ASP A 132 -9.83 -15.37 -11.78
N PRO A 133 -11.05 -14.89 -11.47
CA PRO A 133 -11.48 -14.60 -10.10
C PRO A 133 -12.12 -15.81 -9.42
N ALA A 134 -11.64 -17.02 -9.73
CA ALA A 134 -12.06 -18.27 -9.10
C ALA A 134 -11.10 -18.62 -7.97
N ASP A 135 -11.67 -18.89 -6.79
CA ASP A 135 -11.03 -19.57 -5.66
C ASP A 135 -10.81 -21.03 -6.09
N HIS A 136 -9.56 -21.38 -6.41
CA HIS A 136 -9.19 -22.71 -6.90
C HIS A 136 -8.71 -23.64 -5.78
N ASN A 137 -8.18 -23.08 -4.68
CA ASN A 137 -7.64 -23.84 -3.55
C ASN A 137 -8.68 -24.10 -2.43
N CYS A 138 -9.92 -23.67 -2.63
CA CYS A 138 -11.05 -23.82 -1.72
C CYS A 138 -10.87 -23.15 -0.33
N ASP A 139 -9.92 -22.21 -0.16
CA ASP A 139 -9.65 -21.57 1.14
C ASP A 139 -10.59 -20.39 1.47
N GLY A 140 -11.32 -19.87 0.47
CA GLY A 140 -12.26 -18.77 0.59
C GLY A 140 -11.68 -17.39 0.27
N LEU A 141 -10.42 -17.30 -0.15
CA LEU A 141 -9.73 -16.10 -0.61
C LEU A 141 -9.48 -16.16 -2.13
N VAL A 142 -8.76 -15.15 -2.62
CA VAL A 142 -7.95 -15.21 -3.86
C VAL A 142 -6.73 -14.35 -3.54
N THR A 143 -5.63 -14.99 -3.19
CA THR A 143 -4.46 -14.40 -2.51
C THR A 143 -3.16 -14.95 -3.07
N TYR A 144 -2.68 -14.26 -4.10
CA TYR A 144 -1.34 -14.45 -4.65
C TYR A 144 -0.26 -14.15 -3.60
N PRO A 145 0.77 -15.00 -3.47
CA PRO A 145 1.95 -14.69 -2.67
C PRO A 145 2.69 -13.43 -3.16
N ASP A 146 3.42 -12.87 -2.21
CA ASP A 146 4.52 -11.89 -2.35
C ASP A 146 5.73 -12.65 -1.80
N ALA A 147 6.47 -13.34 -2.67
CA ALA A 147 7.40 -14.40 -2.24
C ALA A 147 8.76 -13.87 -1.74
N ASP A 148 9.12 -12.62 -2.03
CA ASP A 148 10.33 -11.96 -1.53
C ASP A 148 10.10 -10.88 -0.45
N THR A 149 8.85 -10.46 -0.24
CA THR A 149 8.36 -9.50 0.78
C THR A 149 8.71 -8.02 0.55
N ASP A 150 8.90 -7.60 -0.70
CA ASP A 150 8.99 -6.18 -1.08
C ASP A 150 7.63 -5.43 -0.92
N GLY A 151 6.50 -6.10 -1.19
CA GLY A 151 5.15 -5.52 -1.14
C GLY A 151 4.39 -5.40 -2.48
N PHE A 152 4.94 -5.92 -3.59
CA PHE A 152 4.19 -6.33 -4.78
C PHE A 152 3.94 -7.85 -4.76
N ASP A 153 3.01 -8.33 -5.59
CA ASP A 153 2.64 -9.75 -5.70
C ASP A 153 2.86 -10.23 -7.15
N GLN A 154 2.95 -11.55 -7.38
CA GLN A 154 3.20 -12.16 -8.70
C GLN A 154 2.21 -11.77 -9.83
N CYS A 155 1.14 -11.02 -9.55
CA CYS A 155 0.21 -10.48 -10.54
C CYS A 155 0.48 -9.01 -10.93
N VAL A 156 1.38 -8.34 -10.23
CA VAL A 156 1.90 -7.00 -10.57
C VAL A 156 3.40 -7.02 -10.79
N ASP A 157 4.12 -7.90 -10.09
CA ASP A 157 5.54 -8.12 -10.27
C ASP A 157 5.86 -8.98 -11.51
N CYS A 158 7.11 -8.93 -11.94
CA CYS A 158 7.64 -9.67 -13.06
C CYS A 158 8.77 -10.65 -12.70
N ASP A 159 9.32 -10.58 -11.48
CA ASP A 159 10.14 -11.65 -10.87
C ASP A 159 10.02 -11.61 -9.32
N ASP A 160 8.84 -12.02 -8.81
CA ASP A 160 8.36 -12.07 -7.39
C ASP A 160 9.30 -12.75 -6.36
N ALA A 161 10.50 -13.16 -6.78
CA ALA A 161 11.53 -13.83 -6.00
C ALA A 161 12.84 -13.00 -5.85
N ASP A 162 12.96 -11.81 -6.43
CA ASP A 162 14.09 -10.88 -6.24
C ASP A 162 13.60 -9.45 -5.91
N PRO A 163 13.70 -8.98 -4.64
CA PRO A 163 13.12 -7.72 -4.13
C PRO A 163 13.90 -6.46 -4.57
N ALA A 164 14.52 -6.54 -5.74
CA ALA A 164 15.13 -5.47 -6.50
C ALA A 164 14.40 -5.23 -7.84
N VAL A 165 13.65 -6.22 -8.33
CA VAL A 165 12.68 -6.13 -9.43
C VAL A 165 11.35 -5.74 -8.81
N PHE A 166 10.74 -4.64 -9.27
CA PHE A 166 9.36 -4.28 -8.91
C PHE A 166 8.80 -3.11 -9.72
N PRO A 167 7.46 -2.98 -9.86
CA PRO A 167 6.77 -1.86 -10.51
C PRO A 167 7.26 -0.45 -10.10
N GLY A 168 8.17 0.10 -10.90
CA GLY A 168 8.81 1.41 -10.66
C GLY A 168 10.11 1.41 -9.85
N ALA A 169 10.89 0.32 -9.91
CA ALA A 169 12.29 0.26 -9.46
C ALA A 169 13.23 1.17 -10.28
N VAL A 170 14.51 0.80 -10.42
CA VAL A 170 15.51 1.60 -11.16
C VAL A 170 16.39 0.71 -12.02
N GLU A 171 15.96 0.56 -13.28
CA GLU A 171 16.67 -0.06 -14.40
C GLU A 171 18.20 -0.01 -14.33
N LEU A 172 18.80 -1.20 -14.33
CA LEU A 172 20.21 -1.50 -14.49
C LEU A 172 20.43 -2.24 -15.83
N CYS A 173 21.68 -2.35 -16.27
CA CYS A 173 22.03 -3.17 -17.44
C CYS A 173 22.33 -4.63 -17.02
N ASN A 174 21.35 -5.32 -16.45
CA ASN A 174 21.48 -6.66 -15.89
C ASN A 174 20.83 -7.76 -16.74
N GLY A 175 19.97 -7.42 -17.71
CA GLY A 175 19.18 -8.34 -18.52
C GLY A 175 17.76 -8.62 -18.00
N THR A 176 17.30 -7.86 -16.99
CA THR A 176 16.01 -7.95 -16.32
C THR A 176 15.13 -6.73 -16.66
N ASP A 177 13.81 -6.82 -16.43
CA ASP A 177 12.84 -5.72 -16.57
C ASP A 177 12.64 -5.12 -15.16
N ASP A 178 13.69 -4.50 -14.58
CA ASP A 178 13.72 -4.16 -13.14
C ASP A 178 12.50 -3.36 -12.69
N ASP A 179 11.98 -2.43 -13.51
CA ASP A 179 10.82 -1.59 -13.19
C ASP A 179 9.45 -2.12 -13.69
N CYS A 180 9.46 -3.32 -14.31
CA CYS A 180 8.33 -4.05 -14.89
C CYS A 180 7.43 -3.26 -15.89
N ASP A 181 7.92 -2.20 -16.56
CA ASP A 181 7.16 -1.49 -17.62
C ASP A 181 7.11 -2.24 -18.97
N GLY A 182 7.94 -3.27 -19.13
CA GLY A 182 8.02 -4.12 -20.32
C GLY A 182 9.22 -3.81 -21.23
N VAL A 183 10.28 -3.19 -20.69
CA VAL A 183 11.42 -2.62 -21.44
C VAL A 183 12.75 -2.87 -20.72
N VAL A 184 13.11 -4.14 -20.57
CA VAL A 184 14.47 -4.65 -20.24
C VAL A 184 15.62 -3.79 -20.82
N ASP A 185 16.63 -3.48 -20.00
CA ASP A 185 17.92 -2.85 -20.36
C ASP A 185 17.81 -1.56 -21.25
N PRO A 186 17.09 -0.50 -20.85
CA PRO A 186 16.96 0.71 -21.66
C PRO A 186 18.25 1.52 -21.68
N ASP A 187 18.52 2.25 -22.76
CA ASP A 187 19.68 3.17 -22.91
C ASP A 187 19.77 4.28 -21.82
N SER A 188 18.78 4.38 -20.93
CA SER A 188 18.73 5.29 -19.79
C SER A 188 18.97 4.65 -18.42
N ALA A 189 19.28 3.34 -18.36
CA ALA A 189 19.60 2.60 -17.15
C ALA A 189 20.74 3.26 -16.34
N ALA A 190 20.73 3.05 -15.02
CA ALA A 190 21.52 3.85 -14.08
C ALA A 190 23.04 3.61 -14.14
N ASP A 191 23.47 2.45 -14.62
CA ASP A 191 24.87 2.02 -14.75
C ASP A 191 25.35 1.86 -16.21
N ALA A 192 24.52 2.29 -17.18
CA ALA A 192 24.77 2.13 -18.62
C ALA A 192 26.21 2.48 -19.05
N PRO A 193 27.00 1.51 -19.57
CA PRO A 193 28.39 1.72 -19.91
C PRO A 193 28.56 2.73 -21.07
N LEU A 194 29.73 3.37 -21.09
CA LEU A 194 30.12 4.26 -22.18
C LEU A 194 30.68 3.45 -23.34
N TRP A 195 30.17 3.78 -24.53
CA TRP A 195 30.64 3.27 -25.82
C TRP A 195 31.21 4.44 -26.65
N TYR A 196 32.27 4.14 -27.39
CA TYR A 196 33.10 5.08 -28.15
C TYR A 196 32.89 4.83 -29.64
N ALA A 197 32.78 5.87 -30.47
CA ALA A 197 32.47 5.68 -31.89
C ALA A 197 33.59 4.93 -32.61
N ASP A 198 33.19 3.91 -33.39
CA ASP A 198 34.04 3.12 -34.28
C ASP A 198 33.55 3.37 -35.71
N THR A 199 34.17 4.35 -36.37
CA THR A 199 33.78 4.89 -37.68
C THR A 199 34.40 4.09 -38.83
N ASP A 200 35.52 3.42 -38.63
CA ASP A 200 36.24 2.69 -39.67
C ASP A 200 36.19 1.14 -39.57
N THR A 201 35.76 0.60 -38.43
CA THR A 201 35.48 -0.81 -38.09
C THR A 201 36.69 -1.70 -37.77
N ASP A 202 37.70 -1.16 -37.08
CA ASP A 202 38.87 -1.92 -36.61
C ASP A 202 38.81 -2.43 -35.15
N THR A 203 37.78 -2.04 -34.40
CA THR A 203 37.44 -2.37 -32.98
C THR A 203 38.00 -1.47 -31.88
N TYR A 204 38.74 -0.42 -32.21
CA TYR A 204 39.00 0.72 -31.31
C TYR A 204 38.05 1.90 -31.64
N GLY A 205 38.05 2.99 -30.85
CA GLY A 205 37.12 4.10 -31.09
C GLY A 205 37.46 5.44 -30.40
N ASP A 206 36.87 6.53 -30.92
CA ASP A 206 37.21 7.92 -30.58
C ASP A 206 36.81 8.31 -29.13
N PRO A 207 37.78 8.57 -28.21
CA PRO A 207 37.50 9.04 -26.84
C PRO A 207 36.78 10.40 -26.77
N ALA A 208 36.67 11.14 -27.88
CA ALA A 208 35.91 12.39 -27.97
C ALA A 208 34.43 12.21 -28.41
N VAL A 209 34.00 11.01 -28.85
CA VAL A 209 32.64 10.75 -29.35
C VAL A 209 32.03 9.54 -28.63
N THR A 210 31.37 9.83 -27.50
CA THR A 210 30.77 8.81 -26.61
C THR A 210 29.25 8.84 -26.56
N THR A 211 28.67 7.69 -26.23
CA THR A 211 27.27 7.50 -25.82
C THR A 211 27.18 6.51 -24.66
N ALA A 212 26.11 6.57 -23.87
CA ALA A 212 25.77 5.51 -22.91
C ALA A 212 24.70 4.59 -23.51
N ALA A 213 24.77 3.29 -23.24
CA ALA A 213 23.79 2.26 -23.63
C ALA A 213 24.11 0.94 -22.91
N CYS A 214 23.11 0.09 -22.63
CA CYS A 214 23.36 -1.24 -22.03
C CYS A 214 24.07 -2.21 -22.99
N SER A 215 23.87 -2.06 -24.31
CA SER A 215 24.54 -2.86 -25.33
C SER A 215 25.17 -1.99 -26.41
N ALA A 216 26.23 -2.49 -27.06
CA ALA A 216 27.03 -1.76 -28.05
C ALA A 216 26.18 -1.15 -29.19
N PRO A 217 26.04 0.18 -29.29
CA PRO A 217 25.33 0.81 -30.39
C PRO A 217 26.04 0.58 -31.72
N ALA A 218 25.29 0.44 -32.81
CA ALA A 218 25.89 0.09 -34.11
C ALA A 218 26.87 1.16 -34.62
N GLY A 219 28.17 0.83 -34.68
CA GLY A 219 29.26 1.76 -34.97
C GLY A 219 29.90 2.37 -33.72
N PHE A 220 29.85 1.66 -32.59
CA PHE A 220 30.53 2.01 -31.34
C PHE A 220 31.12 0.75 -30.67
N VAL A 221 32.19 0.92 -29.91
CA VAL A 221 32.95 -0.12 -29.19
C VAL A 221 33.27 0.30 -27.75
N GLY A 222 33.82 -0.62 -26.96
CA GLY A 222 34.10 -0.42 -25.53
C GLY A 222 35.53 0.05 -25.21
N ASP A 223 36.42 0.14 -26.21
CA ASP A 223 37.80 0.59 -26.05
C ASP A 223 37.95 2.04 -26.55
N ASP A 224 38.73 2.87 -25.85
CA ASP A 224 38.79 4.33 -26.02
C ASP A 224 40.17 4.87 -26.42
N THR A 225 41.01 3.97 -26.93
CA THR A 225 42.44 4.22 -27.13
C THR A 225 42.84 4.57 -28.57
N ASP A 226 41.88 4.81 -29.46
CA ASP A 226 42.13 5.23 -30.85
C ASP A 226 42.62 6.70 -30.92
N CYS A 227 43.54 6.98 -31.84
CA CYS A 227 44.06 8.32 -32.12
C CYS A 227 43.71 8.89 -33.53
N ASP A 228 43.21 8.09 -34.47
CA ASP A 228 42.56 8.53 -35.73
C ASP A 228 41.57 7.47 -36.27
N ASP A 229 40.38 7.39 -35.63
CA ASP A 229 39.10 6.69 -35.95
C ASP A 229 38.62 6.77 -37.42
N THR A 230 39.43 7.30 -38.34
CA THR A 230 39.16 7.34 -39.77
C THR A 230 40.11 6.46 -40.61
N VAL A 231 41.02 5.72 -39.96
CA VAL A 231 42.06 4.88 -40.57
C VAL A 231 42.32 3.57 -39.78
N THR A 232 41.78 2.44 -40.26
CA THR A 232 41.82 1.06 -39.70
C THR A 232 43.23 0.42 -39.50
N THR A 233 44.28 1.23 -39.48
CA THR A 233 45.69 0.85 -39.32
C THR A 233 46.42 1.81 -38.38
N ILE A 234 45.69 2.63 -37.62
CA ILE A 234 46.20 3.57 -36.62
C ILE A 234 45.49 3.25 -35.30
N ASN A 235 45.98 2.24 -34.58
CA ASN A 235 45.38 1.76 -33.34
C ASN A 235 46.40 1.01 -32.47
N PRO A 236 46.19 0.86 -31.15
CA PRO A 236 47.18 0.25 -30.23
C PRO A 236 47.45 -1.26 -30.37
N ALA A 237 47.00 -1.91 -31.44
CA ALA A 237 47.40 -3.25 -31.84
C ALA A 237 48.13 -3.28 -33.21
N ALA A 238 48.36 -2.12 -33.82
CA ALA A 238 49.26 -1.97 -34.96
C ALA A 238 50.73 -2.21 -34.56
N LEU A 239 51.62 -2.14 -35.56
CA LEU A 239 53.06 -2.04 -35.37
C LEU A 239 53.53 -0.85 -36.21
N GLU A 240 54.32 0.04 -35.63
CA GLU A 240 54.87 1.22 -36.30
C GLU A 240 55.59 0.82 -37.60
N LEU A 241 55.24 1.45 -38.72
CA LEU A 241 55.81 1.12 -40.03
C LEU A 241 56.93 2.09 -40.42
N CYS A 242 57.96 1.58 -41.09
CA CYS A 242 58.96 2.39 -41.78
C CYS A 242 58.39 3.09 -43.05
N ASP A 243 57.47 4.02 -42.83
CA ASP A 243 56.72 4.83 -43.81
C ASP A 243 57.53 6.07 -44.32
N ALA A 244 56.93 6.92 -45.14
CA ALA A 244 57.51 8.14 -45.72
C ALA A 244 57.00 9.47 -45.10
N PHE A 245 56.15 9.41 -44.08
CA PHE A 245 55.49 10.54 -43.42
C PHE A 245 55.71 10.60 -41.89
N ASP A 246 56.21 9.52 -41.28
CA ASP A 246 56.41 9.36 -39.83
C ASP A 246 55.07 9.54 -39.06
N VAL A 247 54.11 8.63 -39.30
CA VAL A 247 52.79 8.57 -38.63
C VAL A 247 52.88 7.63 -37.43
N ASP A 248 52.29 8.06 -36.31
CA ASP A 248 52.17 7.34 -35.03
C ASP A 248 51.08 6.28 -35.18
N GLU A 249 51.46 5.04 -35.51
CA GLU A 249 50.51 3.99 -35.93
C GLU A 249 49.96 3.14 -34.78
N ASP A 250 50.64 3.07 -33.62
CA ASP A 250 50.14 2.37 -32.41
C ASP A 250 49.62 3.31 -31.30
N CYS A 251 49.62 4.62 -31.55
CA CYS A 251 49.14 5.67 -30.64
C CYS A 251 49.92 5.82 -29.31
N ASP A 252 51.13 5.24 -29.16
CA ASP A 252 52.02 5.44 -28.00
C ASP A 252 52.54 6.89 -27.90
N GLY A 253 52.74 7.57 -29.04
CA GLY A 253 53.36 8.90 -29.11
C GLY A 253 54.84 8.92 -29.54
N LEU A 254 55.37 7.80 -30.02
CA LEU A 254 56.66 7.64 -30.68
C LEU A 254 56.47 7.43 -32.20
N THR A 255 57.56 7.48 -32.99
CA THR A 255 57.55 7.14 -34.43
C THR A 255 58.93 6.69 -34.95
N GLY A 256 58.95 5.84 -35.98
CA GLY A 256 60.09 5.43 -36.78
C GLY A 256 61.27 4.85 -35.98
N ASP A 257 62.52 5.15 -36.37
CA ASP A 257 63.74 4.67 -35.69
C ASP A 257 63.88 5.12 -34.20
N ALA A 258 62.90 5.83 -33.63
CA ALA A 258 62.84 6.19 -32.20
C ALA A 258 61.88 5.32 -31.38
N ASP A 259 61.06 4.52 -32.05
CA ASP A 259 60.03 3.64 -31.52
C ASP A 259 60.60 2.25 -31.10
N PRO A 260 60.07 1.58 -30.06
CA PRO A 260 60.53 0.26 -29.63
C PRO A 260 59.94 -0.94 -30.40
N ASP A 261 58.77 -0.81 -31.01
CA ASP A 261 57.91 -1.92 -31.45
C ASP A 261 57.61 -1.91 -32.98
N VAL A 262 58.38 -1.11 -33.74
CA VAL A 262 58.49 -1.10 -35.22
C VAL A 262 58.43 -2.49 -35.87
N ASP A 263 57.62 -2.65 -36.92
CA ASP A 263 57.54 -3.90 -37.71
C ASP A 263 58.88 -4.23 -38.40
N PRO A 264 59.57 -5.34 -38.03
CA PRO A 264 60.82 -5.76 -38.67
C PRO A 264 60.67 -6.20 -40.14
N ALA A 265 59.45 -6.38 -40.64
CA ALA A 265 59.19 -6.61 -42.06
C ALA A 265 59.02 -5.31 -42.87
N SER A 266 58.81 -4.17 -42.19
CA SER A 266 58.81 -2.83 -42.81
C SER A 266 60.21 -2.23 -42.95
N GLU A 267 61.15 -2.62 -42.07
CA GLU A 267 62.53 -2.14 -42.08
C GLU A 267 63.23 -2.35 -43.44
N LEU A 268 63.93 -1.31 -43.92
CA LEU A 268 64.73 -1.41 -45.13
C LEU A 268 66.11 -1.99 -44.80
N THR A 269 66.55 -2.99 -45.56
CA THR A 269 67.92 -3.52 -45.48
C THR A 269 68.89 -2.60 -46.21
N TRP A 270 69.90 -2.12 -45.49
CA TRP A 270 71.00 -1.30 -46.00
C TRP A 270 72.33 -2.06 -45.89
N TYR A 271 73.22 -1.83 -46.85
CA TYR A 271 74.49 -2.54 -47.06
C TYR A 271 75.65 -1.55 -46.90
N ALA A 272 76.70 -1.91 -46.16
CA ALA A 272 77.82 -1.00 -45.94
C ALA A 272 78.51 -0.63 -47.27
N ASP A 273 78.79 0.66 -47.47
CA ASP A 273 79.50 1.23 -48.62
C ASP A 273 80.76 1.94 -48.07
N ALA A 274 81.84 1.17 -47.92
CA ALA A 274 83.01 1.59 -47.15
C ALA A 274 84.01 2.42 -47.97
N ASP A 275 83.95 2.40 -49.30
CA ASP A 275 84.80 3.21 -50.18
C ASP A 275 84.08 4.31 -51.00
N VAL A 276 82.73 4.31 -50.97
CA VAL A 276 81.82 5.36 -51.47
C VAL A 276 81.67 5.38 -52.99
N ASP A 277 81.41 4.21 -53.56
CA ASP A 277 81.17 3.98 -54.99
C ASP A 277 79.65 3.85 -55.31
N GLY A 278 78.87 3.31 -54.37
CA GLY A 278 77.41 3.16 -54.45
C GLY A 278 76.90 1.71 -54.47
N TYR A 279 77.78 0.72 -54.58
CA TYR A 279 77.54 -0.68 -54.23
C TYR A 279 77.96 -0.94 -52.77
N GLY A 280 77.47 -2.01 -52.14
CA GLY A 280 77.80 -2.34 -50.76
C GLY A 280 77.91 -3.84 -50.48
N ASP A 281 78.54 -4.18 -49.36
CA ASP A 281 78.84 -5.57 -48.96
C ASP A 281 77.57 -6.33 -48.51
N ALA A 282 77.21 -7.38 -49.26
CA ALA A 282 76.16 -8.34 -48.90
C ALA A 282 76.38 -9.03 -47.54
N ALA A 283 77.63 -9.10 -47.04
CA ALA A 283 77.97 -9.67 -45.75
C ALA A 283 77.99 -8.65 -44.59
N SER A 284 77.79 -7.36 -44.86
CA SER A 284 77.80 -6.28 -43.85
C SER A 284 76.53 -5.41 -43.93
N THR A 285 75.40 -6.01 -43.55
CA THR A 285 74.08 -5.37 -43.57
C THR A 285 73.68 -4.73 -42.23
N THR A 286 72.66 -3.88 -42.29
CA THR A 286 71.85 -3.43 -41.15
C THR A 286 70.42 -3.16 -41.63
N SER A 287 69.44 -3.35 -40.76
CA SER A 287 68.08 -2.81 -40.95
C SER A 287 67.97 -1.42 -40.33
N ALA A 288 67.07 -0.58 -40.87
CA ALA A 288 66.58 0.69 -40.31
C ALA A 288 65.50 1.30 -41.23
N CYS A 289 64.62 2.15 -40.70
CA CYS A 289 63.69 2.92 -41.54
C CYS A 289 64.45 3.94 -42.42
N ALA A 290 65.37 4.71 -41.83
CA ALA A 290 66.19 5.69 -42.55
C ALA A 290 67.62 5.16 -42.87
N PRO A 291 68.21 5.50 -44.03
CA PRO A 291 69.53 5.02 -44.44
C PRO A 291 70.65 5.38 -43.43
N PRO A 292 71.29 4.40 -42.78
CA PRO A 292 72.35 4.67 -41.81
C PRO A 292 73.60 5.25 -42.46
N ALA A 293 74.31 6.10 -41.72
CA ALA A 293 75.41 6.90 -42.28
C ALA A 293 76.63 6.03 -42.66
N GLY A 294 76.74 5.71 -43.95
CA GLY A 294 77.77 4.83 -44.53
C GLY A 294 77.21 3.54 -45.14
N PHE A 295 75.89 3.47 -45.38
CA PHE A 295 75.23 2.34 -46.02
C PHE A 295 74.40 2.80 -47.23
N VAL A 296 74.17 1.88 -48.18
CA VAL A 296 73.41 2.04 -49.43
C VAL A 296 72.41 0.88 -49.62
N ALA A 297 71.60 0.92 -50.68
CA ALA A 297 70.55 -0.09 -50.93
C ALA A 297 70.92 -1.16 -51.98
N ASP A 298 72.09 -1.05 -52.63
CA ASP A 298 72.60 -2.07 -53.56
C ASP A 298 73.65 -2.93 -52.83
N ASN A 299 73.63 -4.25 -53.05
CA ASN A 299 74.35 -5.23 -52.25
C ASN A 299 75.37 -6.05 -53.06
N THR A 300 75.70 -5.59 -54.25
CA THR A 300 76.36 -6.43 -55.25
C THR A 300 77.89 -6.34 -55.26
N ASP A 301 78.52 -5.64 -54.32
CA ASP A 301 79.99 -5.56 -54.25
C ASP A 301 80.62 -6.88 -53.77
N CYS A 302 81.67 -7.36 -54.47
CA CYS A 302 82.43 -8.55 -54.08
C CYS A 302 83.78 -8.25 -53.39
N ASN A 303 84.14 -6.97 -53.24
CA ASN A 303 85.20 -6.44 -52.37
C ASN A 303 85.02 -4.92 -52.10
N ASP A 304 84.12 -4.57 -51.17
CA ASP A 304 83.74 -3.25 -50.60
C ASP A 304 84.92 -2.34 -50.11
N ALA A 305 86.16 -2.77 -50.30
CA ALA A 305 87.37 -2.00 -50.01
C ALA A 305 88.14 -1.53 -51.26
N ASP A 306 87.68 -1.82 -52.48
CA ASP A 306 88.26 -1.34 -53.75
C ASP A 306 87.22 -1.35 -54.90
N ALA A 307 86.66 -0.17 -55.25
CA ALA A 307 85.70 0.16 -56.31
C ALA A 307 86.11 -0.18 -57.77
N LEU A 308 86.63 -1.39 -57.95
CA LEU A 308 87.01 -2.05 -59.19
C LEU A 308 86.46 -3.49 -59.26
N TYR A 309 85.85 -3.98 -58.18
CA TYR A 309 85.37 -5.36 -58.02
C TYR A 309 83.85 -5.40 -57.82
N HIS A 310 83.11 -4.97 -58.85
CA HIS A 310 81.66 -4.99 -58.87
C HIS A 310 81.14 -5.71 -60.15
N PRO A 311 79.95 -6.32 -60.12
CA PRO A 311 79.33 -6.90 -61.30
C PRO A 311 79.25 -5.90 -62.47
N GLY A 312 79.68 -6.35 -63.65
CA GLY A 312 79.80 -5.51 -64.84
C GLY A 312 81.11 -4.73 -64.98
N ALA A 313 82.07 -4.89 -64.06
CA ALA A 313 83.47 -4.56 -64.30
C ALA A 313 84.02 -5.33 -65.53
N SER A 314 85.12 -4.83 -66.13
CA SER A 314 85.59 -5.34 -67.43
C SER A 314 86.89 -6.16 -67.34
N GLU A 315 86.77 -7.48 -67.46
CA GLU A 315 87.91 -8.34 -67.76
C GLU A 315 88.53 -7.98 -69.12
N LEU A 316 89.86 -7.89 -69.18
CA LEU A 316 90.58 -7.46 -70.39
C LEU A 316 91.71 -8.40 -70.85
N ASP A 317 92.08 -9.39 -70.04
CA ASP A 317 93.18 -10.32 -70.34
C ASP A 317 93.00 -11.65 -69.57
N CYS A 318 92.71 -12.75 -70.25
CA CYS A 318 92.66 -14.12 -69.68
C CYS A 318 94.06 -14.67 -69.32
N SER A 319 94.93 -13.79 -68.83
CA SER A 319 96.26 -14.04 -68.27
C SER A 319 96.42 -13.41 -66.88
N ASP A 320 95.45 -12.59 -66.44
CA ASP A 320 95.34 -12.03 -65.10
C ASP A 320 94.60 -13.05 -64.19
N PRO A 321 95.12 -13.42 -63.01
CA PRO A 321 94.42 -14.32 -62.08
C PRO A 321 93.40 -13.62 -61.17
N ASN A 322 93.16 -12.32 -61.37
CA ASN A 322 92.16 -11.55 -60.65
C ASN A 322 90.81 -11.58 -61.37
N ASP A 323 89.80 -12.09 -60.69
CA ASP A 323 88.39 -12.03 -61.08
C ASP A 323 87.81 -10.67 -60.63
N TYR A 324 87.45 -9.81 -61.58
CA TYR A 324 86.98 -8.43 -61.29
C TYR A 324 85.46 -8.29 -61.41
N ASN A 325 84.80 -9.15 -62.17
CA ASN A 325 83.35 -9.17 -62.37
C ASN A 325 82.64 -10.28 -61.56
N CYS A 326 83.43 -11.12 -60.88
CA CYS A 326 83.03 -12.13 -59.91
C CYS A 326 82.26 -13.32 -60.53
N ASP A 327 82.90 -14.01 -61.50
CA ASP A 327 82.38 -15.22 -62.17
C ASP A 327 83.28 -16.49 -62.14
N GLY A 328 84.56 -16.39 -61.75
CA GLY A 328 85.36 -17.51 -61.23
C GLY A 328 86.22 -18.39 -62.17
N SER A 329 86.51 -18.03 -63.42
CA SER A 329 87.17 -18.94 -64.40
C SER A 329 88.55 -18.50 -64.96
N THR A 330 89.46 -19.43 -65.31
CA THR A 330 90.87 -19.07 -65.69
C THR A 330 91.70 -19.94 -66.68
N LEU A 331 91.61 -21.28 -66.74
CA LEU A 331 92.72 -22.13 -67.28
C LEU A 331 92.35 -23.22 -68.33
N TYR A 332 93.32 -24.04 -68.76
CA TYR A 332 93.22 -24.96 -69.93
C TYR A 332 94.22 -26.16 -69.84
N ALA A 333 93.76 -27.33 -69.36
CA ALA A 333 94.53 -28.59 -69.23
C ALA A 333 93.68 -29.82 -69.63
N ASP A 334 94.29 -31.01 -69.62
CA ASP A 334 93.74 -32.35 -69.96
C ASP A 334 94.70 -33.36 -69.30
N ASP A 335 94.35 -33.83 -68.09
CA ASP A 335 95.26 -34.58 -67.20
C ASP A 335 94.94 -36.09 -67.12
N ASP A 336 93.73 -36.54 -67.47
CA ASP A 336 93.34 -37.96 -67.54
C ASP A 336 93.37 -38.61 -68.95
N ALA A 337 93.30 -37.79 -70.00
CA ALA A 337 93.29 -38.14 -71.42
C ALA A 337 92.05 -38.89 -71.98
N ASP A 338 90.85 -38.59 -71.50
CA ASP A 338 89.58 -38.96 -72.16
C ASP A 338 89.42 -38.30 -73.56
N GLY A 339 89.69 -37.00 -73.66
CA GLY A 339 89.57 -36.19 -74.89
C GLY A 339 88.89 -34.83 -74.78
N PHE A 340 88.36 -34.42 -73.61
CA PHE A 340 87.90 -33.06 -73.34
C PHE A 340 89.05 -32.14 -72.83
N ALA A 341 88.77 -31.14 -71.98
CA ALA A 341 89.77 -30.26 -71.34
C ALA A 341 89.13 -29.43 -70.21
N ALA A 342 89.87 -29.18 -69.13
CA ALA A 342 89.47 -28.58 -67.83
C ALA A 342 88.74 -27.21 -67.84
N CYS A 343 88.46 -26.62 -69.01
CA CYS A 343 87.54 -25.49 -69.17
C CYS A 343 86.17 -25.91 -69.75
N MET A 344 85.87 -27.21 -69.78
CA MET A 344 84.69 -27.85 -70.37
C MET A 344 84.23 -29.10 -69.60
N GLU A 345 84.74 -29.32 -68.38
CA GLU A 345 84.59 -30.56 -67.60
C GLU A 345 84.44 -30.28 -66.10
N CYS A 346 83.96 -31.27 -65.34
CA CYS A 346 83.75 -31.18 -63.90
C CYS A 346 84.79 -31.95 -63.04
N ASP A 347 85.44 -33.02 -63.55
CA ASP A 347 86.61 -33.67 -62.92
C ASP A 347 87.66 -34.17 -63.94
N ASP A 348 88.64 -33.32 -64.27
CA ASP A 348 89.85 -33.56 -65.12
C ASP A 348 90.79 -34.69 -64.59
N GLY A 349 90.34 -35.47 -63.59
CA GLY A 349 91.03 -36.62 -63.02
C GLY A 349 90.34 -37.97 -63.21
N SER A 350 89.15 -38.03 -63.84
CA SER A 350 88.29 -39.22 -63.85
C SER A 350 87.60 -39.49 -65.20
N ALA A 351 88.21 -40.31 -66.05
CA ALA A 351 87.73 -40.65 -67.41
C ALA A 351 86.46 -41.54 -67.47
N ALA A 352 85.59 -41.44 -66.46
CA ALA A 352 84.20 -41.87 -66.43
C ALA A 352 83.22 -40.68 -66.30
N VAL A 353 83.73 -39.51 -65.88
CA VAL A 353 83.04 -38.25 -65.61
C VAL A 353 83.30 -37.32 -66.78
N TYR A 354 82.36 -37.20 -67.72
CA TYR A 354 82.55 -36.42 -68.95
C TYR A 354 81.21 -35.98 -69.58
N PRO A 355 81.17 -34.86 -70.33
CA PRO A 355 79.99 -34.37 -71.03
C PRO A 355 79.19 -35.44 -71.81
N GLY A 356 78.09 -35.92 -71.23
CA GLY A 356 77.23 -36.96 -71.80
C GLY A 356 77.62 -38.41 -71.49
N ALA A 357 77.99 -38.72 -70.24
CA ALA A 357 78.22 -40.07 -69.73
C ALA A 357 76.91 -40.86 -69.51
N THR A 358 76.75 -41.57 -68.39
CA THR A 358 75.51 -42.28 -68.03
C THR A 358 75.41 -42.46 -66.53
N GLU A 359 74.53 -41.67 -65.93
CA GLU A 359 74.27 -41.60 -64.49
C GLU A 359 74.02 -42.94 -63.80
N LEU A 360 74.65 -43.06 -62.62
CA LEU A 360 74.52 -44.13 -61.63
C LEU A 360 74.31 -43.49 -60.26
N CYS A 361 73.56 -44.13 -59.38
CA CYS A 361 73.33 -43.64 -58.01
C CYS A 361 74.61 -43.74 -57.14
N ASN A 362 75.57 -42.83 -57.33
CA ASN A 362 76.92 -42.95 -56.80
C ASN A 362 77.49 -41.68 -56.11
N GLY A 363 76.82 -40.53 -56.24
CA GLY A 363 77.19 -39.25 -55.64
C GLY A 363 78.15 -38.42 -56.49
N ILE A 364 78.14 -38.60 -57.81
CA ILE A 364 78.97 -37.88 -58.79
C ILE A 364 78.07 -37.44 -59.96
N ASP A 365 78.27 -36.22 -60.44
CA ASP A 365 77.75 -35.75 -61.74
C ASP A 365 78.58 -36.44 -62.84
N ASP A 366 78.23 -37.67 -63.23
CA ASP A 366 79.02 -38.44 -64.21
C ASP A 366 78.97 -37.79 -65.60
N ASP A 367 77.88 -37.12 -65.94
CA ASP A 367 77.56 -36.53 -67.24
C ASP A 367 77.96 -35.04 -67.39
N CYS A 368 78.33 -34.36 -66.29
CA CYS A 368 78.72 -32.95 -66.18
C CYS A 368 77.67 -31.93 -66.71
N ASP A 369 76.37 -32.22 -66.65
CA ASP A 369 75.31 -31.22 -66.93
C ASP A 369 74.89 -30.38 -65.72
N GLY A 370 75.34 -30.76 -64.52
CA GLY A 370 75.02 -30.11 -63.25
C GLY A 370 74.02 -30.87 -62.37
N VAL A 371 73.54 -32.05 -62.79
CA VAL A 371 72.57 -32.87 -62.05
C VAL A 371 73.19 -34.19 -61.57
N ILE A 372 73.67 -34.20 -60.32
CA ILE A 372 74.16 -35.40 -59.62
C ILE A 372 72.98 -36.39 -59.36
N ASP A 373 73.19 -37.68 -59.63
CA ASP A 373 72.30 -38.80 -59.25
C ASP A 373 70.78 -38.60 -59.55
N PRO A 374 70.36 -38.26 -60.79
CA PRO A 374 68.94 -38.07 -61.11
C PRO A 374 68.14 -39.38 -61.01
N ASP A 375 66.83 -39.29 -60.69
CA ASP A 375 65.91 -40.45 -60.53
C ASP A 375 65.77 -41.40 -61.74
N SER A 376 66.36 -41.02 -62.89
CA SER A 376 66.43 -41.85 -64.10
C SER A 376 67.75 -42.62 -64.25
N ALA A 377 68.65 -42.54 -63.27
CA ALA A 377 69.91 -43.27 -63.19
C ALA A 377 69.69 -44.79 -63.31
N SER A 378 70.67 -45.48 -63.92
CA SER A 378 70.41 -46.82 -64.47
C SER A 378 70.30 -47.96 -63.44
N ASP A 379 70.57 -47.66 -62.16
CA ASP A 379 70.49 -48.57 -61.01
C ASP A 379 69.60 -48.06 -59.85
N ALA A 380 68.74 -47.07 -60.10
CA ALA A 380 67.76 -46.56 -59.14
C ALA A 380 66.88 -47.66 -58.51
N ALA A 381 66.63 -47.54 -57.20
CA ALA A 381 65.80 -48.47 -56.44
C ALA A 381 64.31 -48.24 -56.70
N THR A 382 63.47 -49.24 -56.44
CA THR A 382 62.00 -49.09 -56.45
C THR A 382 61.52 -48.84 -55.04
N TRP A 383 60.72 -47.79 -54.90
CA TRP A 383 60.07 -47.37 -53.66
C TRP A 383 58.55 -47.43 -53.85
N TYR A 384 57.82 -47.64 -52.77
CA TYR A 384 56.37 -47.72 -52.68
C TYR A 384 55.85 -46.39 -52.15
N ALA A 385 54.68 -45.92 -52.60
CA ALA A 385 54.09 -44.71 -52.00
C ALA A 385 53.85 -44.95 -50.51
N ASP A 386 53.92 -43.88 -49.73
CA ASP A 386 53.66 -43.81 -48.30
C ASP A 386 52.83 -42.53 -48.13
N THR A 387 51.50 -42.66 -48.29
CA THR A 387 50.62 -41.48 -48.45
C THR A 387 50.24 -40.87 -47.09
N ASP A 388 50.30 -41.64 -46.01
CA ASP A 388 49.95 -41.22 -44.64
C ASP A 388 51.16 -41.01 -43.69
N LEU A 389 52.36 -41.49 -44.08
CA LEU A 389 53.67 -41.31 -43.43
C LEU A 389 53.96 -42.24 -42.25
N ASP A 390 53.38 -43.44 -42.19
CA ASP A 390 53.64 -44.43 -41.14
C ASP A 390 54.90 -45.31 -41.34
N SER A 391 55.51 -45.26 -42.53
CA SER A 391 56.66 -46.07 -43.01
C SER A 391 56.38 -47.45 -43.61
N PHE A 392 55.12 -47.82 -43.83
CA PHE A 392 54.67 -48.84 -44.79
C PHE A 392 54.22 -48.16 -46.10
N GLY A 393 53.55 -48.88 -47.00
CA GLY A 393 53.18 -48.30 -48.30
C GLY A 393 52.53 -49.21 -49.34
N ASP A 394 51.78 -48.60 -50.27
CA ASP A 394 51.01 -49.30 -51.32
C ASP A 394 51.90 -50.07 -52.32
N ALA A 395 51.80 -51.40 -52.30
CA ALA A 395 52.43 -52.31 -53.25
C ALA A 395 52.01 -52.10 -54.72
N ALA A 396 50.93 -51.36 -55.01
CA ALA A 396 50.48 -51.01 -56.35
C ALA A 396 50.96 -49.63 -56.85
N SER A 397 51.45 -48.75 -55.98
CA SER A 397 51.93 -47.40 -56.29
C SER A 397 53.45 -47.32 -56.12
N THR A 398 54.21 -47.25 -57.21
CA THR A 398 55.68 -47.35 -57.16
C THR A 398 56.42 -46.29 -57.97
N ALA A 399 57.52 -45.78 -57.43
CA ALA A 399 58.43 -44.83 -58.07
C ALA A 399 59.89 -45.34 -58.06
N PRO A 400 60.67 -45.11 -59.13
CA PRO A 400 62.11 -45.28 -59.10
C PRO A 400 62.80 -44.06 -58.45
N GLY A 401 63.90 -44.27 -57.72
CA GLY A 401 64.73 -43.19 -57.18
C GLY A 401 66.07 -43.69 -56.60
N CYS A 402 67.12 -42.86 -56.67
CA CYS A 402 68.42 -43.18 -56.05
C CYS A 402 68.36 -43.11 -54.52
N THR A 403 67.65 -42.11 -54.01
CA THR A 403 67.13 -42.04 -52.63
C THR A 403 65.62 -42.32 -52.63
N ALA A 404 65.03 -42.45 -51.44
CA ALA A 404 63.57 -42.44 -51.30
C ALA A 404 63.01 -41.11 -51.85
N PRO A 405 62.05 -41.13 -52.80
CA PRO A 405 61.24 -39.96 -53.13
C PRO A 405 60.45 -39.49 -51.91
N ALA A 406 60.08 -38.20 -51.86
CA ALA A 406 59.25 -37.69 -50.77
C ALA A 406 57.84 -38.33 -50.80
N GLY A 407 57.40 -38.92 -49.69
CA GLY A 407 56.15 -39.71 -49.60
C GLY A 407 56.27 -41.12 -50.21
N TYR A 408 57.46 -41.73 -50.14
CA TYR A 408 57.72 -43.10 -50.60
C TYR A 408 58.71 -43.84 -49.69
N VAL A 409 58.51 -45.14 -49.45
CA VAL A 409 59.36 -45.99 -48.61
C VAL A 409 59.70 -47.35 -49.24
N GLY A 410 60.43 -48.19 -48.48
CA GLY A 410 61.01 -49.45 -48.97
C GLY A 410 60.30 -50.73 -48.53
N ASP A 411 59.30 -50.64 -47.63
CA ASP A 411 58.37 -51.74 -47.35
C ASP A 411 57.13 -51.62 -48.24
N SER A 412 56.34 -52.68 -48.35
CA SER A 412 55.17 -52.76 -49.24
C SER A 412 54.08 -53.69 -48.70
N THR A 413 53.89 -53.67 -47.38
CA THR A 413 53.05 -54.64 -46.65
C THR A 413 51.79 -54.05 -46.04
N ASP A 414 51.54 -52.77 -46.28
CA ASP A 414 50.35 -52.01 -45.96
C ASP A 414 49.04 -52.65 -46.48
N CYS A 415 47.93 -52.43 -45.78
CA CYS A 415 46.59 -52.81 -46.22
C CYS A 415 45.61 -51.64 -46.50
N ASP A 416 45.87 -50.40 -46.06
CA ASP A 416 45.18 -49.17 -46.48
C ASP A 416 46.05 -47.89 -46.31
N ASP A 417 47.02 -47.68 -47.23
CA ASP A 417 48.02 -46.59 -47.43
C ASP A 417 47.56 -45.13 -47.22
N ALA A 418 46.28 -44.89 -46.92
CA ALA A 418 45.69 -43.60 -46.59
C ALA A 418 45.40 -43.42 -45.08
N VAL A 419 45.76 -44.38 -44.23
CA VAL A 419 45.41 -44.45 -42.81
C VAL A 419 46.60 -44.98 -41.97
N ALA A 420 47.40 -44.06 -41.39
CA ALA A 420 48.63 -44.31 -40.60
C ALA A 420 48.44 -45.09 -39.26
N THR A 421 47.34 -45.81 -39.11
CA THR A 421 47.05 -46.74 -38.01
C THR A 421 46.76 -48.16 -38.51
N THR A 422 46.72 -48.39 -39.83
CA THR A 422 46.23 -49.62 -40.46
C THR A 422 47.37 -50.37 -41.16
N TYR A 423 48.30 -50.89 -40.36
CA TYR A 423 49.56 -51.46 -40.81
C TYR A 423 49.94 -52.77 -40.11
N PRO A 424 50.79 -53.63 -40.71
CA PRO A 424 51.20 -54.93 -40.15
C PRO A 424 51.72 -54.89 -38.71
N GLY A 425 50.87 -55.26 -37.76
CA GLY A 425 51.18 -55.26 -36.32
C GLY A 425 50.93 -53.92 -35.60
N ALA A 426 50.03 -53.09 -36.10
CA ALA A 426 49.40 -52.02 -35.32
C ALA A 426 48.61 -52.58 -34.11
N PRO A 427 48.16 -51.75 -33.16
CA PRO A 427 47.26 -52.18 -32.09
C PRO A 427 45.81 -52.13 -32.57
N GLU A 428 45.16 -53.29 -32.69
CA GLU A 428 43.71 -53.41 -32.94
C GLU A 428 42.89 -52.51 -32.01
N LEU A 429 41.93 -51.79 -32.60
CA LEU A 429 40.90 -51.01 -31.93
C LEU A 429 39.51 -51.69 -32.07
N CYS A 430 38.45 -51.02 -31.64
CA CYS A 430 37.04 -51.42 -31.82
C CYS A 430 36.37 -50.53 -32.88
N ASN A 431 36.97 -50.43 -34.07
CA ASN A 431 36.64 -49.44 -35.10
C ASN A 431 36.00 -50.02 -36.39
N GLY A 432 35.93 -51.35 -36.54
CA GLY A 432 35.44 -52.03 -37.74
C GLY A 432 36.47 -52.26 -38.85
N VAL A 433 37.77 -52.09 -38.54
CA VAL A 433 38.93 -52.22 -39.44
C VAL A 433 39.80 -53.42 -39.01
N ASP A 434 40.61 -53.91 -39.94
CA ASP A 434 41.67 -54.92 -39.77
C ASP A 434 42.96 -54.13 -39.54
N ASP A 435 43.10 -53.47 -38.38
CA ASP A 435 44.14 -52.45 -38.12
C ASP A 435 45.54 -53.07 -38.21
N ASP A 436 45.73 -54.29 -37.68
CA ASP A 436 47.03 -54.98 -37.69
C ASP A 436 47.32 -55.80 -38.97
N CYS A 437 46.38 -55.79 -39.92
CA CYS A 437 46.38 -56.52 -41.19
C CYS A 437 46.53 -58.07 -41.09
N ASP A 438 46.25 -58.74 -39.94
CA ASP A 438 46.31 -60.21 -39.83
C ASP A 438 45.08 -60.95 -40.41
N GLY A 439 43.96 -60.25 -40.60
CA GLY A 439 42.69 -60.84 -41.05
C GLY A 439 41.66 -61.09 -39.95
N THR A 440 41.88 -60.57 -38.75
CA THR A 440 40.83 -60.34 -37.74
C THR A 440 40.33 -58.89 -37.76
N ILE A 441 39.20 -58.63 -37.10
CA ILE A 441 38.55 -57.32 -36.98
C ILE A 441 37.89 -57.31 -35.60
N ASP A 442 38.07 -56.24 -34.83
CA ASP A 442 37.45 -55.99 -33.52
C ASP A 442 37.46 -57.19 -32.53
N PRO A 443 38.60 -57.84 -32.23
CA PRO A 443 38.63 -58.90 -31.22
C PRO A 443 38.28 -58.39 -29.81
N ASP A 444 37.73 -59.23 -28.93
CA ASP A 444 37.48 -58.91 -27.49
C ASP A 444 38.78 -58.60 -26.68
N SER A 445 39.93 -58.48 -27.35
CA SER A 445 41.22 -58.07 -26.82
C SER A 445 41.80 -56.82 -27.49
N SER A 446 41.00 -56.09 -28.27
CA SER A 446 41.35 -54.75 -28.78
C SER A 446 41.71 -53.78 -27.65
N THR A 447 42.52 -52.79 -27.99
CA THR A 447 43.22 -51.93 -27.01
C THR A 447 42.28 -50.99 -26.25
N ASP A 448 41.14 -50.68 -26.85
CA ASP A 448 40.07 -49.78 -26.43
C ASP A 448 38.76 -50.51 -26.08
N ALA A 449 38.76 -51.85 -26.04
CA ALA A 449 37.59 -52.66 -25.71
C ALA A 449 37.00 -52.24 -24.35
N LEU A 450 35.70 -51.92 -24.35
CA LEU A 450 35.03 -51.41 -23.16
C LEU A 450 34.89 -52.51 -22.10
N THR A 451 34.94 -52.10 -20.83
CA THR A 451 34.57 -52.94 -19.70
C THR A 451 33.07 -52.78 -19.45
N TRP A 452 32.37 -53.90 -19.38
CA TRP A 452 30.94 -54.01 -19.12
C TRP A 452 30.72 -54.75 -17.81
N TYR A 453 29.66 -54.39 -17.09
CA TYR A 453 29.34 -54.79 -15.72
C TYR A 453 28.03 -55.55 -15.72
N ALA A 454 27.90 -56.62 -14.92
CA ALA A 454 26.71 -57.46 -14.96
C ALA A 454 25.48 -56.70 -14.45
N ASP A 455 24.35 -56.91 -15.12
CA ASP A 455 23.02 -56.46 -14.75
C ASP A 455 22.18 -57.73 -14.50
N ALA A 456 21.94 -58.07 -13.23
CA ALA A 456 21.36 -59.35 -12.84
C ALA A 456 19.85 -59.31 -12.48
N ASP A 457 19.28 -58.14 -12.18
CA ASP A 457 17.85 -57.95 -11.90
C ASP A 457 17.09 -57.07 -12.91
N ALA A 458 17.79 -56.35 -13.80
CA ALA A 458 17.30 -55.56 -14.93
C ALA A 458 16.70 -54.18 -14.61
N ASP A 459 17.33 -53.40 -13.72
CA ASP A 459 16.96 -52.00 -13.47
C ASP A 459 17.59 -50.97 -14.45
N GLY A 460 18.87 -51.13 -14.81
CA GLY A 460 19.63 -50.19 -15.63
C GLY A 460 21.08 -49.91 -15.18
N PHE A 461 21.51 -50.44 -14.04
CA PHE A 461 22.87 -50.27 -13.49
C PHE A 461 23.65 -51.61 -13.52
N GLY A 462 24.66 -51.82 -12.67
CA GLY A 462 25.34 -53.12 -12.62
C GLY A 462 26.63 -53.24 -11.78
N ASP A 463 26.95 -54.46 -11.36
CA ASP A 463 27.98 -54.76 -10.37
C ASP A 463 29.42 -54.48 -10.86
N ALA A 464 30.08 -53.50 -10.22
CA ALA A 464 31.50 -53.20 -10.35
C ALA A 464 32.45 -54.41 -10.13
N SER A 465 31.99 -55.47 -9.47
CA SER A 465 32.72 -56.71 -9.20
C SER A 465 32.58 -57.79 -10.30
N ALA A 466 31.54 -57.72 -11.13
CA ALA A 466 31.17 -58.75 -12.11
C ALA A 466 31.40 -58.31 -13.56
N THR A 467 32.66 -58.16 -13.96
CA THR A 467 33.02 -57.49 -15.24
C THR A 467 33.45 -58.42 -16.39
N THR A 468 33.31 -57.92 -17.62
CA THR A 468 33.87 -58.50 -18.85
C THR A 468 34.36 -57.40 -19.81
N LEU A 469 35.29 -57.72 -20.73
CA LEU A 469 35.63 -56.83 -21.85
C LEU A 469 34.97 -57.30 -23.14
N SER A 470 34.52 -56.36 -23.98
CA SER A 470 34.16 -56.58 -25.40
C SER A 470 34.02 -55.25 -26.15
N CYS A 471 34.17 -55.28 -27.48
CA CYS A 471 33.86 -54.14 -28.36
C CYS A 471 32.36 -53.85 -28.50
N ALA A 472 31.47 -54.73 -28.04
CA ALA A 472 30.02 -54.56 -28.11
C ALA A 472 29.31 -55.06 -26.84
N GLU A 473 28.19 -54.43 -26.51
CA GLU A 473 27.34 -54.71 -25.34
C GLU A 473 27.01 -56.22 -25.19
N PRO A 474 27.53 -56.89 -24.15
CA PRO A 474 27.17 -58.27 -23.85
C PRO A 474 25.77 -58.36 -23.25
N VAL A 475 24.95 -59.32 -23.70
CA VAL A 475 23.58 -59.48 -23.19
C VAL A 475 23.57 -59.80 -21.68
N GLY A 476 22.98 -58.91 -20.88
CA GLY A 476 22.98 -58.96 -19.41
C GLY A 476 24.18 -58.27 -18.76
N PHE A 477 24.78 -57.31 -19.48
CA PHE A 477 25.82 -56.42 -18.96
C PHE A 477 25.62 -55.00 -19.52
N LEU A 478 25.84 -53.99 -18.70
CA LEU A 478 25.73 -52.57 -19.05
C LEU A 478 27.09 -51.86 -18.93
N ALA A 479 27.15 -50.60 -19.36
CA ALA A 479 28.36 -49.79 -19.33
C ALA A 479 28.53 -49.01 -18.01
N ASP A 480 27.44 -48.81 -17.27
CA ASP A 480 27.46 -48.25 -15.92
C ASP A 480 27.89 -49.31 -14.90
N ASN A 481 28.38 -48.86 -13.75
CA ASN A 481 29.01 -49.70 -12.72
C ASN A 481 28.74 -49.24 -11.29
N THR A 482 27.71 -48.43 -11.10
CA THR A 482 27.48 -47.64 -9.88
C THR A 482 26.49 -48.28 -8.90
N ASP A 483 25.89 -49.40 -9.26
CA ASP A 483 25.01 -50.26 -8.43
C ASP A 483 25.72 -50.77 -7.16
N CYS A 484 24.97 -50.78 -6.05
CA CYS A 484 25.41 -51.26 -4.74
C CYS A 484 24.75 -52.59 -4.26
N ASP A 485 23.64 -53.06 -4.86
CA ASP A 485 23.08 -54.41 -4.69
C ASP A 485 22.35 -54.92 -5.96
N ASP A 486 23.13 -55.48 -6.91
CA ASP A 486 22.81 -56.31 -8.11
C ASP A 486 21.92 -57.55 -7.83
N THR A 487 21.04 -57.46 -6.84
CA THR A 487 19.98 -58.41 -6.53
C THR A 487 18.64 -57.75 -6.15
N SER A 488 18.57 -56.41 -6.10
CA SER A 488 17.36 -55.63 -5.78
C SER A 488 17.20 -54.38 -6.65
N ALA A 489 16.43 -54.50 -7.75
CA ALA A 489 15.99 -53.46 -8.70
C ALA A 489 15.16 -52.27 -8.13
N THR A 490 15.41 -51.89 -6.87
CA THR A 490 14.97 -50.67 -6.18
C THR A 490 16.12 -49.95 -5.48
N VAL A 491 17.31 -50.57 -5.39
CA VAL A 491 18.51 -50.11 -4.69
C VAL A 491 19.54 -49.74 -5.74
N TYR A 492 19.48 -48.51 -6.24
CA TYR A 492 20.30 -48.05 -7.36
C TYR A 492 20.58 -46.55 -7.33
N PRO A 493 21.67 -46.08 -7.98
CA PRO A 493 22.04 -44.68 -8.12
C PRO A 493 20.89 -43.74 -8.54
N GLY A 494 20.40 -42.95 -7.58
CA GLY A 494 19.28 -42.03 -7.78
C GLY A 494 17.89 -42.68 -7.71
N ALA A 495 17.74 -43.77 -6.97
CA ALA A 495 16.45 -44.20 -6.41
C ALA A 495 15.92 -43.15 -5.39
N TYR A 496 14.75 -43.42 -4.80
CA TYR A 496 14.24 -42.63 -3.68
C TYR A 496 14.58 -43.33 -2.36
N GLU A 497 15.20 -42.60 -1.45
CA GLU A 497 15.44 -43.04 -0.07
C GLU A 497 14.13 -43.22 0.71
N TYR A 498 14.04 -44.30 1.49
CA TYR A 498 12.95 -44.58 2.43
C TYR A 498 13.54 -44.94 3.79
N CYS A 499 12.86 -44.61 4.88
CA CYS A 499 13.24 -44.85 6.28
C CYS A 499 13.25 -46.36 6.67
N ASN A 500 14.10 -47.16 6.04
CA ASN A 500 14.05 -48.62 6.07
C ASN A 500 15.37 -49.31 6.48
N GLY A 501 16.48 -48.57 6.54
CA GLY A 501 17.81 -49.08 6.94
C GLY A 501 18.68 -49.59 5.78
N ILE A 502 18.41 -49.14 4.55
CA ILE A 502 19.16 -49.43 3.33
C ILE A 502 19.75 -48.10 2.78
N ASP A 503 20.74 -48.23 1.91
CA ASP A 503 21.40 -47.17 1.11
C ASP A 503 20.76 -47.33 -0.28
N ASP A 504 19.50 -46.90 -0.44
CA ASP A 504 18.67 -47.21 -1.63
C ASP A 504 19.16 -46.41 -2.85
N ASP A 505 19.61 -45.17 -2.67
CA ASP A 505 20.17 -44.35 -3.76
C ASP A 505 21.69 -44.55 -4.02
N CYS A 506 22.34 -45.41 -3.23
CA CYS A 506 23.76 -45.76 -3.29
C CYS A 506 24.77 -44.60 -3.11
N ASP A 507 24.40 -43.41 -2.61
CA ASP A 507 25.36 -42.31 -2.36
C ASP A 507 26.28 -42.56 -1.13
N GLY A 508 25.87 -43.43 -0.21
CA GLY A 508 26.55 -43.72 1.05
C GLY A 508 25.88 -43.16 2.32
N VAL A 509 24.70 -42.54 2.20
CA VAL A 509 23.87 -42.02 3.30
C VAL A 509 22.59 -42.83 3.43
N VAL A 510 22.59 -43.79 4.36
CA VAL A 510 21.40 -44.55 4.79
C VAL A 510 20.41 -43.65 5.55
N ASP A 511 19.13 -43.69 5.17
CA ASP A 511 18.00 -43.04 5.85
C ASP A 511 18.21 -41.52 6.12
N PRO A 512 18.45 -40.66 5.11
CA PRO A 512 18.59 -39.22 5.31
C PRO A 512 17.28 -38.56 5.79
N ASP A 513 17.39 -37.38 6.43
CA ASP A 513 16.25 -36.56 6.87
C ASP A 513 15.33 -36.10 5.71
N SER A 514 15.70 -36.38 4.45
CA SER A 514 14.92 -36.15 3.23
C SER A 514 14.30 -37.41 2.61
N SER A 515 14.29 -38.55 3.30
CA SER A 515 13.60 -39.77 2.85
C SER A 515 12.11 -39.53 2.58
N LEU A 516 11.55 -40.25 1.61
CA LEU A 516 10.23 -39.98 1.03
C LEU A 516 9.06 -40.30 2.01
N ASP A 517 9.31 -41.14 3.01
CA ASP A 517 8.41 -41.46 4.13
C ASP A 517 8.91 -40.95 5.49
N SER A 518 9.82 -39.95 5.49
CA SER A 518 10.21 -39.25 6.71
C SER A 518 9.01 -38.54 7.36
N LEU A 519 8.96 -38.54 8.70
CA LEU A 519 7.87 -37.93 9.45
C LEU A 519 8.23 -36.49 9.81
N THR A 520 7.23 -35.61 9.79
CA THR A 520 7.33 -34.27 10.38
C THR A 520 7.30 -34.39 11.90
N TRP A 521 8.30 -33.79 12.54
CA TRP A 521 8.37 -33.62 13.98
C TRP A 521 8.36 -32.13 14.33
N TYR A 522 7.79 -31.79 15.47
CA TYR A 522 7.50 -30.43 15.94
C TYR A 522 8.32 -30.16 17.20
N ALA A 523 8.93 -28.98 17.32
CA ALA A 523 9.84 -28.69 18.43
C ALA A 523 9.11 -28.72 19.79
N ASP A 524 9.71 -29.36 20.78
CA ASP A 524 9.27 -29.47 22.18
C ASP A 524 10.35 -28.83 23.06
N SER A 525 10.27 -27.50 23.20
CA SER A 525 11.30 -26.64 23.80
C SER A 525 11.20 -26.56 25.32
N ASP A 526 10.02 -26.77 25.90
CA ASP A 526 9.80 -26.73 27.35
C ASP A 526 9.60 -28.10 28.03
N GLY A 527 9.18 -29.13 27.29
CA GLY A 527 9.14 -30.52 27.71
C GLY A 527 7.75 -31.08 28.10
N ASP A 528 6.64 -30.51 27.59
CA ASP A 528 5.28 -30.93 27.95
C ASP A 528 4.68 -32.06 27.09
N THR A 529 5.29 -32.33 25.93
CA THR A 529 4.98 -33.34 24.90
C THR A 529 4.01 -32.97 23.78
N TYR A 530 3.56 -31.72 23.70
CA TYR A 530 3.14 -31.08 22.45
C TYR A 530 4.33 -30.35 21.80
N GLY A 531 4.14 -29.71 20.64
CA GLY A 531 5.21 -28.95 19.99
C GLY A 531 4.78 -28.00 18.89
N ASP A 532 5.65 -27.02 18.60
CA ASP A 532 5.38 -25.88 17.72
C ASP A 532 5.14 -26.26 16.26
N ALA A 533 3.92 -26.00 15.77
CA ALA A 533 3.52 -26.16 14.37
C ALA A 533 4.40 -25.37 13.37
N ALA A 534 5.01 -24.26 13.79
CA ALA A 534 5.88 -23.42 12.97
C ALA A 534 7.37 -23.83 12.99
N THR A 535 7.82 -24.59 14.01
CA THR A 535 9.21 -25.05 14.15
C THR A 535 9.29 -26.57 13.91
N THR A 536 9.20 -26.94 12.63
CA THR A 536 9.21 -28.34 12.19
C THR A 536 10.60 -28.85 11.79
N THR A 537 10.75 -30.17 11.75
CA THR A 537 11.87 -30.86 11.10
C THR A 537 11.43 -32.23 10.60
N LEU A 538 11.96 -32.67 9.45
CA LEU A 538 11.70 -34.02 8.91
C LEU A 538 12.77 -34.98 9.44
N ALA A 539 12.36 -36.18 9.87
CA ALA A 539 13.28 -37.24 10.29
C ALA A 539 12.63 -38.64 10.30
N CYS A 540 13.42 -39.68 10.07
CA CYS A 540 12.98 -41.08 10.20
C CYS A 540 12.82 -41.56 11.66
N ASP A 541 13.54 -40.94 12.60
CA ASP A 541 13.62 -41.33 14.02
C ASP A 541 13.43 -40.06 14.87
N VAL A 542 12.70 -40.14 16.00
CA VAL A 542 12.30 -38.96 16.80
C VAL A 542 13.50 -38.05 17.18
N PRO A 543 13.55 -36.79 16.72
CA PRO A 543 14.64 -35.88 17.05
C PRO A 543 14.68 -35.49 18.53
N ALA A 544 15.86 -35.13 19.02
CA ALA A 544 16.06 -34.85 20.44
C ALA A 544 15.57 -33.44 20.83
N GLY A 545 14.35 -33.36 21.36
CA GLY A 545 13.63 -32.10 21.65
C GLY A 545 12.54 -31.78 20.62
N PHE A 546 11.95 -32.82 20.03
CA PHE A 546 10.82 -32.74 19.12
C PHE A 546 9.83 -33.89 19.41
N VAL A 547 8.56 -33.69 19.05
CA VAL A 547 7.45 -34.65 19.18
C VAL A 547 6.64 -34.75 17.88
N ALA A 548 5.63 -35.62 17.85
CA ALA A 548 4.76 -35.84 16.67
C ALA A 548 3.36 -35.21 16.80
N ASP A 549 3.06 -34.58 17.94
CA ASP A 549 1.82 -33.84 18.18
C ASP A 549 2.12 -32.35 18.01
N ASN A 550 1.36 -31.65 17.17
CA ASN A 550 1.69 -30.32 16.65
C ASN A 550 0.78 -29.21 17.16
N LEU A 551 -0.01 -29.52 18.19
CA LEU A 551 -1.14 -28.71 18.63
C LEU A 551 -0.77 -27.73 19.76
N ASP A 552 0.52 -27.44 19.94
CA ASP A 552 1.01 -26.45 20.90
C ASP A 552 0.83 -25.03 20.35
N CYS A 553 0.14 -24.17 21.11
CA CYS A 553 -0.05 -22.77 20.77
C CYS A 553 0.98 -21.82 21.46
N ASN A 554 1.85 -22.31 22.34
CA ASN A 554 2.97 -21.59 22.94
C ASN A 554 4.07 -22.51 23.56
N ASP A 555 4.92 -23.10 22.72
CA ASP A 555 6.15 -23.91 23.00
C ASP A 555 7.20 -23.29 23.96
N ALA A 556 6.91 -22.12 24.54
CA ALA A 556 7.72 -21.48 25.55
C ALA A 556 7.18 -21.60 26.99
N ASP A 557 5.95 -22.11 27.21
CA ASP A 557 5.37 -22.29 28.55
C ASP A 557 4.35 -23.46 28.65
N ALA A 558 4.86 -24.62 29.08
CA ALA A 558 4.29 -25.94 29.45
C ALA A 558 2.98 -25.99 30.28
N ALA A 559 2.26 -24.88 30.35
CA ALA A 559 0.92 -24.73 30.90
C ALA A 559 -0.12 -24.40 29.82
N ILE A 560 0.30 -24.14 28.58
CA ILE A 560 -0.54 -23.76 27.43
C ILE A 560 -0.40 -24.86 26.36
N ASN A 561 -1.37 -25.77 26.30
CA ASN A 561 -1.41 -26.93 25.40
C ASN A 561 -2.80 -27.62 25.44
N PRO A 562 -3.17 -28.48 24.47
CA PRO A 562 -4.48 -29.14 24.42
C PRO A 562 -4.83 -30.11 25.56
N ALA A 563 -3.94 -30.31 26.54
CA ALA A 563 -4.19 -31.08 27.76
C ALA A 563 -4.13 -30.21 29.04
N ALA A 564 -4.05 -28.89 28.90
CA ALA A 564 -4.11 -27.91 29.96
C ALA A 564 -5.53 -27.80 30.56
N THR A 565 -5.85 -26.65 31.15
CA THR A 565 -7.18 -26.34 31.66
C THR A 565 -7.31 -24.83 31.72
N GLU A 566 -8.10 -24.27 30.81
CA GLU A 566 -8.40 -22.84 30.72
C GLU A 566 -8.78 -22.24 32.09
N VAL A 567 -8.11 -21.16 32.50
CA VAL A 567 -8.34 -20.44 33.76
C VAL A 567 -8.44 -18.94 33.57
N CYS A 568 -9.31 -18.27 34.35
CA CYS A 568 -9.44 -16.82 34.27
C CYS A 568 -8.12 -16.10 34.54
N ASP A 569 -7.64 -15.42 33.50
CA ASP A 569 -6.34 -14.75 33.43
C ASP A 569 -6.54 -13.21 33.37
N ALA A 570 -5.51 -12.44 32.98
CA ALA A 570 -5.58 -11.00 32.71
C ALA A 570 -4.99 -10.63 31.33
N GLY A 571 -4.65 -11.62 30.51
CA GLY A 571 -4.23 -11.52 29.12
C GLY A 571 -5.27 -12.06 28.11
N ASN A 572 -6.28 -12.82 28.55
CA ASN A 572 -7.13 -13.67 27.70
C ASN A 572 -6.26 -14.64 26.88
N VAL A 573 -5.41 -15.39 27.58
CA VAL A 573 -4.59 -16.46 26.98
C VAL A 573 -5.47 -17.70 26.81
N ASP A 574 -5.57 -18.18 25.57
CA ASP A 574 -6.08 -19.51 25.24
C ASP A 574 -5.04 -20.53 25.73
N GLU A 575 -5.38 -21.27 26.80
CA GLU A 575 -4.48 -22.19 27.48
C GLU A 575 -4.72 -23.65 27.06
N ASP A 576 -5.94 -24.05 26.65
CA ASP A 576 -6.22 -25.38 26.08
C ASP A 576 -6.23 -25.46 24.54
N CYS A 577 -5.75 -24.39 23.88
CA CYS A 577 -5.47 -24.26 22.44
C CYS A 577 -6.68 -24.58 21.53
N ASP A 578 -7.90 -24.35 22.02
CA ASP A 578 -9.19 -24.64 21.36
C ASP A 578 -9.61 -23.51 20.39
N GLY A 579 -9.00 -22.32 20.50
CA GLY A 579 -9.30 -21.11 19.73
C GLY A 579 -10.26 -20.15 20.43
N LEU A 580 -10.60 -20.42 21.70
CA LEU A 580 -11.41 -19.60 22.59
C LEU A 580 -10.62 -19.27 23.87
N SER A 581 -11.04 -18.26 24.64
CA SER A 581 -10.42 -17.96 25.93
C SER A 581 -11.36 -17.27 26.93
N ASP A 582 -10.98 -17.29 28.21
CA ASP A 582 -11.61 -16.64 29.37
C ASP A 582 -13.14 -16.85 29.47
N ASP A 583 -13.95 -15.89 28.97
CA ASP A 583 -15.42 -15.93 29.04
C ASP A 583 -16.10 -16.38 27.74
N ASP A 584 -15.37 -16.42 26.62
CA ASP A 584 -15.89 -16.94 25.34
C ASP A 584 -15.74 -18.48 25.26
N ASP A 585 -14.84 -19.08 26.05
CA ASP A 585 -14.65 -20.53 26.16
C ASP A 585 -15.70 -21.25 27.08
N PRO A 586 -16.29 -22.38 26.63
CA PRO A 586 -17.08 -23.28 27.48
C PRO A 586 -16.32 -24.11 28.54
N SER A 587 -15.03 -24.44 28.33
CA SER A 587 -14.15 -25.33 29.13
C SER A 587 -13.83 -24.77 30.53
N VAL A 588 -13.58 -23.45 30.60
CA VAL A 588 -12.96 -22.65 31.66
C VAL A 588 -13.27 -23.08 33.10
N ASP A 589 -12.23 -23.21 33.93
CA ASP A 589 -12.38 -23.51 35.36
C ASP A 589 -13.01 -22.32 36.10
N ARG A 590 -14.34 -22.40 36.19
CA ARG A 590 -15.25 -21.48 36.89
C ARG A 590 -14.99 -21.34 38.39
N THR A 591 -13.96 -21.97 38.95
CA THR A 591 -13.45 -21.67 40.30
C THR A 591 -12.46 -20.50 40.34
N THR A 592 -11.98 -20.03 39.17
CA THR A 592 -11.14 -18.83 39.01
C THR A 592 -11.94 -17.55 38.76
N TRP A 593 -13.20 -17.67 38.31
CA TRP A 593 -14.16 -16.58 38.06
C TRP A 593 -14.14 -15.47 39.13
N SER A 594 -14.00 -14.22 38.66
CA SER A 594 -14.25 -13.04 39.48
C SER A 594 -15.76 -12.89 39.76
N THR A 595 -16.11 -12.16 40.83
CA THR A 595 -17.50 -11.82 41.14
C THR A 595 -17.72 -10.33 40.90
N TRP A 596 -18.69 -10.03 40.05
CA TRP A 596 -19.02 -8.68 39.58
C TRP A 596 -20.44 -8.32 40.00
N TYR A 597 -20.68 -7.07 40.36
CA TYR A 597 -21.94 -6.54 40.89
C TYR A 597 -22.44 -5.41 39.98
N MET A 598 -23.73 -5.36 39.67
CA MET A 598 -24.28 -4.34 38.78
C MET A 598 -24.00 -2.93 39.33
N ASP A 599 -23.50 -2.04 38.47
CA ASP A 599 -23.31 -0.59 38.68
C ASP A 599 -24.24 0.10 37.66
N ALA A 600 -25.49 0.32 38.05
CA ALA A 600 -26.59 0.74 37.17
C ALA A 600 -26.79 2.26 37.08
N ASP A 601 -26.14 3.04 37.95
CA ASP A 601 -26.14 4.51 37.90
C ASP A 601 -24.77 5.16 37.61
N GLY A 602 -23.66 4.42 37.76
CA GLY A 602 -22.33 4.77 37.28
C GLY A 602 -21.38 5.35 38.32
N ASP A 603 -21.55 5.05 39.61
CA ASP A 603 -20.76 5.64 40.70
C ASP A 603 -19.54 4.80 41.17
N THR A 604 -19.39 3.59 40.63
CA THR A 604 -18.33 2.59 40.90
C THR A 604 -18.46 1.73 42.17
N TYR A 605 -19.61 1.80 42.86
CA TYR A 605 -20.10 0.70 43.70
C TYR A 605 -21.17 -0.10 42.93
N GLY A 606 -21.70 -1.17 43.51
CA GLY A 606 -22.77 -1.95 42.87
C GLY A 606 -23.58 -2.87 43.78
N ASP A 607 -24.76 -3.31 43.31
CA ASP A 607 -25.76 -4.01 44.13
C ASP A 607 -25.28 -5.40 44.62
N PRO A 608 -25.08 -5.62 45.94
CA PRO A 608 -24.75 -6.93 46.51
C PRO A 608 -25.81 -8.03 46.26
N ALA A 609 -27.03 -7.67 45.81
CA ALA A 609 -28.09 -8.59 45.44
C ALA A 609 -28.14 -8.92 43.93
N VAL A 610 -27.45 -8.18 43.06
CA VAL A 610 -27.38 -8.40 41.60
C VAL A 610 -25.92 -8.61 41.18
N SER A 611 -25.41 -9.80 41.49
CA SER A 611 -24.07 -10.24 41.10
C SER A 611 -24.07 -11.33 40.03
N THR A 612 -23.00 -11.34 39.24
CA THR A 612 -22.65 -12.39 38.27
C THR A 612 -21.20 -12.85 38.48
N GLY A 613 -20.84 -13.98 37.86
CA GLY A 613 -19.46 -14.46 37.78
C GLY A 613 -19.02 -14.57 36.33
N SER A 614 -17.77 -14.16 36.07
CA SER A 614 -17.11 -14.10 34.78
C SER A 614 -15.61 -13.80 35.00
N CYS A 615 -14.77 -14.02 34.00
CA CYS A 615 -13.36 -13.62 34.03
C CYS A 615 -13.24 -12.09 33.95
N GLU A 616 -13.73 -11.49 32.86
CA GLU A 616 -13.77 -10.04 32.65
C GLU A 616 -15.01 -9.37 33.28
N ALA A 617 -14.99 -8.03 33.33
CA ALA A 617 -16.05 -7.20 33.87
C ALA A 617 -17.21 -7.04 32.87
N PRO A 618 -18.42 -7.58 33.13
CA PRO A 618 -19.54 -7.40 32.22
C PRO A 618 -19.96 -5.92 32.17
N ALA A 619 -20.35 -5.43 31.00
CA ALA A 619 -20.66 -4.00 30.81
C ALA A 619 -21.76 -3.51 31.77
N GLY A 620 -21.42 -2.58 32.67
CA GLY A 620 -22.28 -2.10 33.75
C GLY A 620 -22.17 -2.90 35.06
N TYR A 621 -21.03 -3.56 35.31
CA TYR A 621 -20.73 -4.21 36.59
C TYR A 621 -19.33 -3.82 37.10
N ILE A 622 -19.16 -3.84 38.42
CA ILE A 622 -17.92 -3.50 39.14
C ILE A 622 -17.58 -4.54 40.22
N THR A 623 -16.39 -4.49 40.83
CA THR A 623 -15.97 -5.47 41.86
C THR A 623 -16.44 -5.16 43.28
N ASP A 624 -16.78 -3.91 43.60
CA ASP A 624 -17.14 -3.48 44.96
C ASP A 624 -18.66 -3.53 45.19
N GLY A 625 -19.17 -4.75 45.43
CA GLY A 625 -20.58 -5.03 45.70
C GLY A 625 -21.04 -4.58 47.09
N THR A 626 -21.02 -3.26 47.34
CA THR A 626 -21.30 -2.67 48.65
C THR A 626 -22.30 -1.51 48.63
N ASP A 627 -22.93 -1.25 47.49
CA ASP A 627 -24.05 -0.30 47.33
C ASP A 627 -25.29 -0.71 48.16
N CYS A 628 -26.14 0.26 48.51
CA CYS A 628 -27.43 0.05 49.16
C CYS A 628 -28.67 0.62 48.41
N ASP A 629 -28.50 1.46 47.37
CA ASP A 629 -29.52 1.83 46.36
C ASP A 629 -28.86 2.19 45.01
N ASP A 630 -28.48 1.15 44.24
CA ASP A 630 -27.97 1.08 42.84
C ASP A 630 -28.90 1.74 41.77
N THR A 631 -29.63 2.79 42.17
CA THR A 631 -30.41 3.69 41.33
C THR A 631 -30.17 5.17 41.67
N ARG A 632 -29.25 5.46 42.60
CA ARG A 632 -28.86 6.78 43.11
C ARG A 632 -27.33 6.85 43.34
N ALA A 633 -26.60 7.42 42.35
CA ALA A 633 -25.15 7.71 42.32
C ALA A 633 -24.60 8.70 43.40
N ALA A 634 -25.12 8.61 44.61
CA ALA A 634 -24.81 9.36 45.82
C ALA A 634 -25.15 8.55 47.10
N VAL A 635 -25.72 7.34 46.95
CA VAL A 635 -26.09 6.39 48.00
C VAL A 635 -25.12 5.22 47.93
N HIS A 636 -23.95 5.40 48.53
CA HIS A 636 -22.85 4.45 48.42
C HIS A 636 -21.95 4.51 49.65
N PRO A 637 -21.12 3.49 49.94
CA PRO A 637 -20.18 3.53 51.04
C PRO A 637 -19.32 4.81 51.07
N GLY A 638 -19.48 5.61 52.13
CA GLY A 638 -18.81 6.89 52.28
C GLY A 638 -19.31 8.00 51.34
N GLY A 639 -20.59 7.95 50.96
CA GLY A 639 -21.36 9.07 50.44
C GLY A 639 -21.41 10.26 51.41
N VAL A 640 -22.29 11.23 51.15
CA VAL A 640 -22.46 12.39 52.02
C VAL A 640 -23.92 12.52 52.40
N GLU A 641 -24.27 12.02 53.57
CA GLU A 641 -25.56 12.19 54.25
C GLU A 641 -26.09 13.62 54.12
N ILE A 642 -27.26 13.76 53.49
CA ILE A 642 -27.94 15.04 53.28
C ILE A 642 -29.37 14.97 53.76
N CYS A 643 -29.72 15.80 54.77
CA CYS A 643 -31.10 16.00 55.22
C CYS A 643 -32.10 16.10 54.04
N GLU A 644 -32.83 15.02 53.75
CA GLU A 644 -33.80 14.99 52.65
C GLU A 644 -35.09 14.26 53.02
N ALA A 645 -36.19 14.67 52.39
CA ALA A 645 -37.55 14.22 52.73
C ALA A 645 -37.86 12.75 52.36
N LEU A 646 -36.83 11.93 52.15
CA LEU A 646 -36.91 10.49 51.90
C LEU A 646 -36.35 9.64 53.05
N ASP A 647 -35.61 10.21 54.03
CA ASP A 647 -35.05 9.48 55.20
C ASP A 647 -34.18 8.30 54.73
N ALA A 648 -33.14 8.63 53.96
CA ALA A 648 -32.26 7.71 53.23
C ALA A 648 -30.87 7.57 53.90
N ASP A 649 -30.22 6.43 53.65
CA ASP A 649 -28.92 6.01 54.19
C ASP A 649 -27.89 6.17 53.06
N GLU A 650 -27.41 7.41 52.83
CA GLU A 650 -26.52 7.79 51.73
C GLU A 650 -25.10 7.23 51.86
N ASP A 651 -24.62 6.98 53.08
CA ASP A 651 -23.26 6.45 53.34
C ASP A 651 -23.23 4.92 53.58
N CYS A 652 -24.41 4.28 53.59
CA CYS A 652 -24.67 2.84 53.77
C CYS A 652 -24.17 2.23 55.10
N ASP A 653 -24.00 3.03 56.18
CA ASP A 653 -23.68 2.60 57.55
C ASP A 653 -24.85 1.89 58.26
N GLY A 654 -26.10 2.19 57.87
CA GLY A 654 -27.32 1.70 58.53
C GLY A 654 -28.02 2.74 59.40
N LEU A 655 -27.77 4.02 59.15
CA LEU A 655 -28.37 5.20 59.80
C LEU A 655 -28.83 6.18 58.71
N ALA A 656 -29.55 7.25 59.08
CA ALA A 656 -30.05 8.26 58.15
C ALA A 656 -30.32 9.57 58.91
N ASP A 657 -30.21 10.71 58.20
CA ASP A 657 -30.76 12.01 58.62
C ASP A 657 -30.35 12.39 60.09
N ASP A 658 -31.27 12.87 60.94
CA ASP A 658 -31.00 13.26 62.33
C ASP A 658 -30.63 12.08 63.27
N ASP A 659 -30.74 10.81 62.85
CA ASP A 659 -30.29 9.63 63.61
C ASP A 659 -28.83 9.24 63.28
N ASP A 660 -28.22 9.74 62.19
CA ASP A 660 -26.78 9.61 61.92
C ASP A 660 -25.92 10.78 62.47
N PRO A 661 -24.89 10.50 63.30
CA PRO A 661 -23.84 11.46 63.65
C PRO A 661 -22.99 12.07 62.52
N SER A 662 -23.03 11.57 61.27
CA SER A 662 -22.27 12.15 60.13
C SER A 662 -23.03 13.25 59.36
N ALA A 663 -24.36 13.24 59.42
CA ALA A 663 -25.29 14.09 58.67
C ALA A 663 -24.84 15.56 58.51
N ASN A 664 -24.87 16.03 57.25
CA ASN A 664 -24.26 17.29 56.85
C ASN A 664 -24.94 18.53 57.50
N PRO A 665 -24.25 19.30 58.36
CA PRO A 665 -24.83 20.46 59.03
C PRO A 665 -25.13 21.66 58.11
N MET A 666 -24.93 21.52 56.78
CA MET A 666 -25.32 22.52 55.78
C MET A 666 -26.67 22.24 55.11
N THR A 667 -27.25 21.05 55.29
CA THR A 667 -28.58 20.68 54.75
C THR A 667 -29.69 20.72 55.80
N MET A 668 -29.36 20.76 57.09
CA MET A 668 -30.32 20.96 58.19
C MET A 668 -31.13 22.25 58.01
N SER A 669 -32.44 22.18 58.29
CA SER A 669 -33.35 23.32 58.28
C SER A 669 -33.42 23.98 59.66
N THR A 670 -33.52 25.32 59.67
CA THR A 670 -33.74 26.09 60.91
C THR A 670 -35.24 26.21 61.17
N TRP A 671 -35.68 25.69 62.32
CA TRP A 671 -37.07 25.69 62.77
C TRP A 671 -37.27 26.63 63.96
N TYR A 672 -38.39 27.36 63.99
CA TYR A 672 -38.71 28.45 64.93
C TYR A 672 -39.80 28.01 65.91
N VAL A 673 -39.73 28.38 67.19
CA VAL A 673 -40.75 27.96 68.18
C VAL A 673 -42.13 28.52 67.82
N ASP A 674 -43.10 27.62 67.71
CA ASP A 674 -44.52 27.85 67.39
C ASP A 674 -45.37 27.29 68.55
N ALA A 675 -46.04 28.17 69.30
CA ALA A 675 -46.77 27.81 70.52
C ALA A 675 -48.30 27.66 70.36
N ASP A 676 -48.90 28.15 69.27
CA ASP A 676 -50.35 28.07 69.03
C ASP A 676 -50.77 27.33 67.74
N SER A 677 -49.80 26.97 66.90
CA SER A 677 -49.87 26.12 65.71
C SER A 677 -50.43 26.78 64.45
N ASP A 678 -49.97 27.98 64.12
CA ASP A 678 -50.34 28.72 62.90
C ASP A 678 -49.38 28.56 61.71
N SER A 679 -48.18 27.99 61.91
CA SER A 679 -47.08 27.80 60.93
C SER A 679 -46.11 28.99 60.73
N TYR A 680 -46.22 30.02 61.56
CA TYR A 680 -45.17 30.97 61.87
C TYR A 680 -44.64 30.68 63.28
N GLY A 681 -43.56 31.37 63.67
CA GLY A 681 -42.96 31.18 64.97
C GLY A 681 -41.99 32.28 65.33
N THR A 682 -41.53 32.25 66.57
CA THR A 682 -40.64 33.26 67.12
C THR A 682 -39.18 33.00 66.78
N SER A 683 -38.37 34.08 66.75
CA SER A 683 -36.90 34.10 66.65
C SER A 683 -36.08 33.26 67.68
N VAL A 684 -36.72 32.34 68.41
CA VAL A 684 -36.09 31.24 69.15
C VAL A 684 -36.10 29.99 68.26
N SER A 685 -34.95 29.63 67.70
CA SER A 685 -34.85 28.52 66.74
C SER A 685 -33.99 27.34 67.20
N VAL A 686 -34.06 26.25 66.43
CA VAL A 686 -33.21 25.06 66.47
C VAL A 686 -32.97 24.57 65.03
N ASP A 687 -31.81 23.98 64.76
CA ASP A 687 -31.51 23.37 63.46
C ASP A 687 -31.71 21.84 63.55
N ALA A 688 -32.38 21.24 62.56
CA ALA A 688 -32.66 19.79 62.43
C ALA A 688 -33.01 19.44 60.98
N CYS A 689 -32.87 18.17 60.56
CA CYS A 689 -33.40 17.73 59.27
C CYS A 689 -34.94 17.80 59.27
N ASP A 690 -35.61 17.18 60.25
CA ASP A 690 -37.07 17.04 60.31
C ASP A 690 -37.74 18.04 61.29
N ILE A 691 -39.03 18.33 61.09
CA ILE A 691 -39.76 19.39 61.82
C ILE A 691 -39.99 19.05 63.32
N PRO A 692 -39.37 19.77 64.27
CA PRO A 692 -39.54 19.45 65.69
C PRO A 692 -40.95 19.81 66.20
N ALA A 693 -41.55 18.94 67.01
CA ALA A 693 -42.93 19.14 67.47
C ALA A 693 -43.09 20.40 68.35
N GLY A 694 -43.84 21.39 67.86
CA GLY A 694 -43.98 22.72 68.48
C GLY A 694 -43.05 23.78 67.87
N TYR A 695 -42.69 23.61 66.60
CA TYR A 695 -41.89 24.53 65.80
C TYR A 695 -42.47 24.64 64.38
N ALA A 696 -42.19 25.75 63.71
CA ALA A 696 -42.56 26.07 62.34
C ALA A 696 -41.35 26.44 61.47
N SER A 697 -41.53 26.48 60.15
CA SER A 697 -40.47 26.82 59.18
C SER A 697 -40.15 28.32 59.07
N THR A 698 -40.96 29.18 59.70
CA THR A 698 -41.07 30.60 59.34
C THR A 698 -40.93 31.49 60.58
N ASP A 699 -39.88 32.31 60.64
CA ASP A 699 -39.75 33.37 61.66
C ASP A 699 -40.68 34.55 61.34
N GLY A 700 -40.98 35.38 62.35
CA GLY A 700 -41.62 36.68 62.17
C GLY A 700 -42.96 36.86 62.89
N ASP A 701 -43.46 35.85 63.58
CA ASP A 701 -44.62 35.96 64.47
C ASP A 701 -44.39 37.03 65.55
N CYS A 702 -45.38 37.92 65.72
CA CYS A 702 -45.36 39.01 66.69
C CYS A 702 -46.26 38.83 67.93
N ASP A 703 -47.14 37.82 68.02
CA ASP A 703 -47.84 37.39 69.26
C ASP A 703 -48.22 35.89 69.27
N ASP A 704 -47.20 35.01 69.26
CA ASP A 704 -47.06 33.54 69.57
C ASP A 704 -48.01 32.98 70.67
N ALA A 705 -49.30 33.20 70.48
CA ALA A 705 -50.42 32.99 71.40
C ALA A 705 -51.80 33.29 70.76
N ASP A 706 -51.88 34.08 69.69
CA ASP A 706 -53.09 34.28 68.88
C ASP A 706 -52.81 34.18 67.36
N ALA A 707 -52.95 32.95 66.84
CA ALA A 707 -52.91 32.42 65.46
C ALA A 707 -53.71 33.16 64.34
N ASN A 708 -53.91 34.46 64.49
CA ASN A 708 -54.51 35.39 63.53
C ASN A 708 -53.65 36.67 63.41
N ILE A 709 -52.42 36.69 63.96
CA ILE A 709 -51.50 37.83 64.01
C ILE A 709 -50.09 37.34 63.61
N ASN A 710 -49.86 37.18 62.31
CA ASN A 710 -48.63 36.63 61.76
C ASN A 710 -48.37 37.12 60.31
N PRO A 711 -47.13 37.08 59.79
CA PRO A 711 -46.79 37.50 58.42
C PRO A 711 -47.40 36.71 57.25
N GLY A 712 -48.38 35.85 57.49
CA GLY A 712 -49.19 35.14 56.49
C GLY A 712 -50.66 35.53 56.47
N GLU A 713 -51.16 36.15 57.53
CA GLU A 713 -52.48 36.80 57.54
C GLU A 713 -52.43 38.13 56.77
N ALA A 714 -53.61 38.69 56.52
CA ALA A 714 -53.74 39.98 55.84
C ALA A 714 -54.34 41.00 56.80
N GLU A 715 -53.59 42.09 57.05
CA GLU A 715 -54.07 43.33 57.67
C GLU A 715 -55.47 43.71 57.15
N VAL A 716 -56.43 44.06 58.02
CA VAL A 716 -57.81 44.38 57.63
C VAL A 716 -58.29 45.74 58.14
N CYS A 717 -59.00 46.50 57.29
CA CYS A 717 -59.66 47.75 57.72
C CYS A 717 -60.70 47.47 58.83
N ASP A 718 -60.37 47.79 60.09
CA ASP A 718 -61.07 47.30 61.29
C ASP A 718 -61.51 48.49 62.21
N ALA A 719 -61.25 48.39 63.52
CA ALA A 719 -61.59 49.34 64.58
C ALA A 719 -60.76 49.11 65.87
N LEU A 720 -59.82 48.16 65.87
CA LEU A 720 -58.91 47.82 66.95
C LEU A 720 -57.51 48.40 66.74
N ASP A 721 -57.10 48.74 65.50
CA ASP A 721 -55.84 49.44 65.17
C ASP A 721 -54.64 48.54 65.59
N VAL A 722 -54.54 47.36 64.97
CA VAL A 722 -53.61 46.25 65.26
C VAL A 722 -52.92 45.80 63.97
N ASP A 723 -51.61 45.61 64.06
CA ASP A 723 -50.66 45.16 63.03
C ASP A 723 -50.77 43.63 62.86
N GLU A 724 -51.67 43.18 61.99
CA GLU A 724 -52.09 41.76 61.88
C GLU A 724 -51.20 40.92 60.95
N ASP A 725 -50.48 41.55 60.00
CA ASP A 725 -49.43 40.90 59.20
C ASP A 725 -48.01 41.09 59.78
N CYS A 726 -47.90 41.70 60.98
CA CYS A 726 -46.66 41.99 61.68
C CYS A 726 -45.64 42.85 60.89
N ASN A 727 -46.02 43.58 59.83
CA ASN A 727 -45.09 44.41 59.05
C ASN A 727 -44.67 45.72 59.74
N GLY A 728 -45.40 46.14 60.78
CA GLY A 728 -45.12 47.37 61.55
C GLY A 728 -46.02 48.56 61.22
N LEU A 729 -47.13 48.34 60.51
CA LEU A 729 -48.15 49.32 60.10
C LEU A 729 -49.54 48.80 60.54
N ALA A 730 -50.60 49.60 60.38
CA ALA A 730 -51.98 49.17 60.63
C ALA A 730 -53.01 50.10 59.93
N ASP A 731 -54.20 49.59 59.63
CA ASP A 731 -55.38 50.32 59.14
C ASP A 731 -55.03 51.30 57.96
N ASP A 732 -55.39 52.59 58.03
CA ASP A 732 -55.09 53.62 57.01
C ASP A 732 -53.59 54.01 56.92
N ASP A 733 -52.71 53.57 57.84
CA ASP A 733 -51.26 53.76 57.75
C ASP A 733 -50.56 52.59 56.99
N ASP A 734 -51.28 51.49 56.68
CA ASP A 734 -50.80 50.37 55.85
C ASP A 734 -51.35 50.40 54.39
N PRO A 735 -50.49 50.50 53.35
CA PRO A 735 -50.90 50.37 51.95
C PRO A 735 -51.48 49.01 51.54
N GLY A 736 -51.29 47.94 52.32
CA GLY A 736 -51.71 46.57 52.04
C GLY A 736 -53.12 46.19 52.53
N ALA A 737 -53.71 46.98 53.44
CA ALA A 737 -54.90 46.60 54.20
C ALA A 737 -56.09 46.11 53.35
N ALA A 738 -56.60 44.93 53.68
CA ALA A 738 -57.77 44.32 53.05
C ALA A 738 -59.05 45.03 53.50
N GLY A 739 -59.65 45.80 52.57
CA GLY A 739 -60.86 46.59 52.80
C GLY A 739 -60.76 48.03 52.30
N LEU A 740 -59.55 48.49 51.94
CA LEU A 740 -59.30 49.78 51.32
C LEU A 740 -60.22 49.98 50.09
N SER A 741 -60.86 51.14 50.02
CA SER A 741 -61.62 51.56 48.84
C SER A 741 -60.77 52.46 47.97
N THR A 742 -60.81 52.28 46.65
CA THR A 742 -60.16 53.18 45.69
C THR A 742 -60.95 54.48 45.59
N TRP A 743 -60.26 55.62 45.74
CA TRP A 743 -60.82 56.94 45.50
C TRP A 743 -60.02 57.67 44.42
N TYR A 744 -60.70 58.45 43.59
CA TYR A 744 -60.19 59.03 42.35
C TYR A 744 -60.26 60.55 42.42
N ARG A 745 -59.21 61.27 42.02
CA ARG A 745 -59.08 62.69 42.33
C ARG A 745 -60.02 63.56 41.48
N ASP A 746 -60.70 64.52 42.12
CA ASP A 746 -61.54 65.56 41.49
C ASP A 746 -60.92 66.93 41.80
N ALA A 747 -60.23 67.52 40.81
CA ALA A 747 -59.41 68.71 41.00
C ALA A 747 -59.98 69.99 40.38
N ASP A 748 -60.74 69.89 39.30
CA ASP A 748 -61.37 71.05 38.65
C ASP A 748 -62.84 71.28 39.09
N GLY A 749 -63.50 70.25 39.62
CA GLY A 749 -64.86 70.27 40.15
C GLY A 749 -65.98 69.85 39.18
N ASP A 750 -65.68 69.12 38.10
CA ASP A 750 -66.67 68.64 37.12
C ASP A 750 -67.57 67.48 37.63
N THR A 751 -67.07 66.70 38.61
CA THR A 751 -67.67 65.54 39.30
C THR A 751 -67.43 64.13 38.73
N TYR A 752 -66.59 63.98 37.72
CA TYR A 752 -65.80 62.76 37.47
C TYR A 752 -64.48 62.81 38.28
N GLY A 753 -63.55 61.90 38.02
CA GLY A 753 -62.25 61.90 38.69
C GLY A 753 -61.19 61.04 38.01
N ASP A 754 -59.93 61.39 38.25
CA ASP A 754 -58.74 60.89 37.56
C ASP A 754 -58.46 59.39 37.87
N PRO A 755 -58.51 58.48 36.87
CA PRO A 755 -58.10 57.08 37.01
C PRO A 755 -56.59 56.91 37.22
N ALA A 756 -55.76 57.88 36.79
CA ALA A 756 -54.32 57.88 37.02
C ALA A 756 -53.92 58.44 38.39
N THR A 757 -54.70 59.36 38.99
CA THR A 757 -54.48 59.88 40.35
C THR A 757 -55.47 59.30 41.36
N THR A 758 -55.24 58.04 41.71
CA THR A 758 -55.97 57.32 42.76
C THR A 758 -55.35 57.49 44.15
N THR A 759 -56.12 57.17 45.19
CA THR A 759 -55.63 56.91 46.55
C THR A 759 -56.52 55.83 47.19
N PRO A 760 -55.97 54.67 47.60
CA PRO A 760 -56.70 53.71 48.42
C PRO A 760 -56.82 54.24 49.86
N ALA A 761 -57.97 54.06 50.50
CA ALA A 761 -58.20 54.40 51.91
C ALA A 761 -59.42 53.66 52.48
N CYS A 762 -59.42 53.34 53.77
CA CYS A 762 -60.58 52.76 54.47
C CYS A 762 -61.74 53.80 54.56
N SER A 763 -61.47 55.09 54.35
CA SER A 763 -62.49 56.16 54.32
C SER A 763 -62.18 57.30 53.33
N GLN A 764 -63.22 57.99 52.83
CA GLN A 764 -63.13 58.96 51.73
C GLN A 764 -62.10 60.10 51.95
N PRO A 765 -61.03 60.18 51.13
CA PRO A 765 -60.10 61.31 51.12
C PRO A 765 -60.77 62.61 50.62
N SER A 766 -60.34 63.74 51.15
CA SER A 766 -60.91 65.06 50.80
C SER A 766 -60.41 65.53 49.43
N GLY A 767 -61.30 65.60 48.44
CA GLY A 767 -60.97 65.94 47.05
C GLY A 767 -60.86 64.73 46.13
N TYR A 768 -61.43 63.58 46.54
CA TYR A 768 -61.52 62.36 45.75
C TYR A 768 -62.95 61.81 45.77
N LEU A 769 -63.38 61.18 44.67
CA LEU A 769 -64.69 60.57 44.42
C LEU A 769 -64.55 59.06 44.14
N THR A 770 -65.66 58.41 43.73
CA THR A 770 -65.72 56.97 43.38
C THR A 770 -66.12 56.74 41.92
N ASP A 771 -65.97 57.76 41.09
CA ASP A 771 -66.29 57.76 39.65
C ASP A 771 -64.98 58.14 38.95
N ASP A 772 -64.53 57.32 38.00
CA ASP A 772 -63.12 57.18 37.61
C ASP A 772 -62.87 57.39 36.12
N GLN A 773 -63.75 58.13 35.47
CA GLN A 773 -63.86 58.17 34.01
C GLN A 773 -63.37 59.50 33.41
N ASP A 774 -62.65 60.34 34.17
CA ASP A 774 -62.06 61.60 33.67
C ASP A 774 -60.71 61.33 32.99
N CYS A 775 -60.49 61.84 31.77
CA CYS A 775 -59.24 61.69 31.05
C CYS A 775 -58.34 62.96 31.03
N ASP A 776 -58.79 64.11 31.56
CA ASP A 776 -57.95 65.26 31.89
C ASP A 776 -58.56 66.07 33.07
N ASP A 777 -58.23 65.66 34.31
CA ASP A 777 -58.51 66.30 35.62
C ASP A 777 -57.93 67.75 35.76
N THR A 778 -57.67 68.43 34.64
CA THR A 778 -57.28 69.83 34.58
C THR A 778 -58.12 70.71 33.65
N ASP A 779 -59.03 70.17 32.82
CA ASP A 779 -60.01 70.96 32.04
C ASP A 779 -61.43 70.33 32.01
N PRO A 780 -62.46 70.95 32.62
CA PRO A 780 -63.81 70.39 32.84
C PRO A 780 -64.70 70.44 31.57
N ALA A 781 -64.09 70.07 30.45
CA ALA A 781 -64.66 69.94 29.12
C ALA A 781 -64.29 68.61 28.45
N ILE A 782 -63.32 67.88 29.01
CA ILE A 782 -62.86 66.54 28.60
C ILE A 782 -63.40 65.55 29.64
N ASN A 783 -64.43 64.78 29.31
CA ASN A 783 -65.09 63.80 30.19
C ASN A 783 -66.17 62.99 29.43
N PRO A 784 -66.70 61.87 29.97
CA PRO A 784 -67.67 61.00 29.27
C PRO A 784 -69.06 61.58 28.98
N ALA A 785 -69.26 62.88 29.17
CA ALA A 785 -70.44 63.62 28.77
C ALA A 785 -70.15 64.75 27.76
N ALA A 786 -68.92 64.84 27.23
CA ALA A 786 -68.47 65.75 26.20
C ALA A 786 -68.96 65.34 24.79
N LEU A 787 -68.27 65.78 23.74
CA LEU A 787 -68.60 65.48 22.34
C LEU A 787 -67.43 65.79 21.40
N GLU A 788 -66.83 64.74 20.84
CA GLU A 788 -65.69 64.73 19.91
C GLU A 788 -65.60 65.87 18.88
N THR A 789 -64.42 66.51 18.84
CA THR A 789 -63.99 67.52 17.87
C THR A 789 -62.63 67.16 17.28
N CYS A 790 -62.53 67.07 15.95
CA CYS A 790 -61.33 66.56 15.28
C CYS A 790 -60.10 67.50 15.34
N ASP A 791 -59.42 67.59 16.48
CA ASP A 791 -58.10 68.21 16.62
C ASP A 791 -57.06 67.39 17.41
N GLY A 792 -57.35 66.12 17.72
CA GLY A 792 -56.39 65.16 18.25
C GLY A 792 -56.38 65.03 19.79
N VAL A 793 -57.52 65.27 20.42
CA VAL A 793 -57.81 65.05 21.84
C VAL A 793 -59.01 64.09 21.92
N ASP A 794 -58.91 63.05 22.76
CA ASP A 794 -60.06 62.24 23.20
C ASP A 794 -60.87 63.12 24.18
N GLU A 795 -62.04 63.60 23.76
CA GLU A 795 -62.82 64.55 24.55
C GLU A 795 -63.95 63.86 25.32
N ASP A 796 -64.58 62.80 24.77
CA ASP A 796 -65.57 61.98 25.48
C ASP A 796 -65.01 60.72 26.20
N CYS A 797 -63.69 60.64 26.35
CA CYS A 797 -62.94 59.70 27.18
C CYS A 797 -63.27 58.22 26.94
N ASP A 798 -63.65 57.86 25.71
CA ASP A 798 -64.00 56.48 25.34
C ASP A 798 -62.75 55.61 25.07
N GLY A 799 -61.57 56.23 25.10
CA GLY A 799 -60.25 55.60 24.95
C GLY A 799 -59.76 55.56 23.51
N THR A 800 -60.46 56.25 22.61
CA THR A 800 -60.09 56.39 21.19
C THR A 800 -60.02 57.89 20.81
N VAL A 801 -59.39 58.26 19.67
CA VAL A 801 -59.11 59.67 19.33
C VAL A 801 -59.59 60.01 17.91
N ASP A 802 -60.43 61.04 17.77
CA ASP A 802 -61.03 61.51 16.50
C ASP A 802 -61.94 60.46 15.78
N ASP A 803 -62.56 59.49 16.47
CA ASP A 803 -63.03 58.18 15.91
C ASP A 803 -64.28 58.22 15.02
N ALA A 804 -64.71 59.42 14.68
CA ALA A 804 -65.35 59.69 13.40
C ALA A 804 -64.43 59.43 12.17
N CYS A 805 -63.14 59.11 12.38
CA CYS A 805 -62.12 58.75 11.40
C CYS A 805 -61.58 57.30 11.61
N SER A 806 -61.05 56.64 10.56
CA SER A 806 -61.02 55.17 10.53
C SER A 806 -59.75 54.49 9.95
N THR A 807 -59.17 53.59 10.76
CA THR A 807 -58.51 52.29 10.43
C THR A 807 -57.31 52.21 9.47
N LEU A 808 -56.23 51.54 9.90
CA LEU A 808 -55.14 51.00 9.05
C LEU A 808 -54.61 49.66 9.58
N CYS A 809 -54.54 48.63 8.73
CA CYS A 809 -53.59 47.50 8.85
C CYS A 809 -53.52 46.67 7.54
N SER A 810 -53.64 47.32 6.38
CA SER A 810 -53.78 46.67 5.06
C SER A 810 -52.98 47.37 3.95
N ASP A 811 -52.05 48.25 4.34
CA ASP A 811 -51.66 49.42 3.56
C ASP A 811 -50.13 49.62 3.51
N LEU A 812 -49.34 48.55 3.33
CA LEU A 812 -47.91 48.74 3.00
C LEU A 812 -47.81 49.30 1.56
N VAL A 813 -47.11 50.42 1.37
CA VAL A 813 -47.01 51.12 0.08
C VAL A 813 -45.55 51.27 -0.34
N VAL A 814 -45.18 50.64 -1.46
CA VAL A 814 -43.84 50.75 -2.07
C VAL A 814 -43.92 51.58 -3.36
N LEU A 815 -42.99 52.53 -3.54
CA LEU A 815 -42.99 53.46 -4.67
C LEU A 815 -41.64 53.54 -5.38
N VAL A 816 -41.62 53.26 -6.68
CA VAL A 816 -40.40 53.18 -7.51
C VAL A 816 -40.38 54.29 -8.56
N TYR A 817 -39.25 55.00 -8.69
CA TYR A 817 -38.98 56.02 -9.71
C TYR A 817 -37.79 55.65 -10.59
N THR A 818 -37.96 55.77 -11.91
CA THR A 818 -36.89 55.59 -12.92
C THR A 818 -36.96 56.66 -14.00
N ASP A 819 -35.81 57.10 -14.54
CA ASP A 819 -35.72 58.15 -15.58
C ASP A 819 -35.49 57.61 -17.02
N TYR A 820 -35.74 56.31 -17.25
CA TYR A 820 -35.65 55.70 -18.60
C TYR A 820 -36.86 56.09 -19.49
N GLY A 821 -36.84 57.34 -19.94
CA GLY A 821 -37.93 58.05 -20.63
C GLY A 821 -38.32 57.58 -22.04
N SER A 822 -38.34 56.28 -22.33
CA SER A 822 -38.81 55.71 -23.60
C SER A 822 -39.88 54.61 -23.49
N TRP A 823 -40.42 54.33 -22.31
CA TRP A 823 -41.54 53.40 -22.12
C TRP A 823 -42.88 54.07 -22.46
N THR A 824 -43.40 53.84 -23.66
CA THR A 824 -44.66 54.45 -24.14
C THR A 824 -45.70 53.46 -24.67
N SER A 825 -46.14 52.48 -23.88
CA SER A 825 -47.43 51.79 -24.08
C SER A 825 -47.83 50.86 -22.92
N THR A 826 -48.96 51.15 -22.27
CA THR A 826 -50.11 50.26 -21.98
C THR A 826 -49.96 48.84 -21.39
N THR A 827 -48.77 48.34 -21.05
CA THR A 827 -48.57 47.04 -20.37
C THR A 827 -47.47 47.17 -19.32
N CYS A 828 -47.88 47.20 -18.06
CA CYS A 828 -47.04 46.67 -16.97
C CYS A 828 -47.38 45.17 -16.86
N PRO A 829 -46.41 44.27 -16.61
CA PRO A 829 -46.70 42.88 -16.32
C PRO A 829 -47.59 42.77 -15.08
N SER A 830 -48.69 42.01 -15.17
CA SER A 830 -49.60 41.76 -14.04
C SER A 830 -49.41 40.33 -13.49
N SER A 831 -48.18 39.81 -13.54
CA SER A 831 -47.87 38.39 -13.39
C SER A 831 -46.42 38.11 -12.96
N ALA A 832 -45.89 38.90 -12.04
CA ALA A 832 -44.60 38.64 -11.36
C ALA A 832 -44.78 38.65 -9.83
N GLY A 833 -45.13 37.48 -9.26
CA GLY A 833 -44.96 37.12 -7.84
C GLY A 833 -45.68 37.89 -6.71
N ALA A 834 -45.94 39.19 -6.84
CA ALA A 834 -46.24 40.12 -5.75
C ALA A 834 -47.69 40.06 -5.22
N ASN A 835 -48.15 38.87 -4.83
CA ASN A 835 -49.36 38.67 -4.03
C ASN A 835 -49.01 38.07 -2.65
N ARG A 836 -48.03 38.68 -1.97
CA ARG A 836 -47.89 38.56 -0.51
C ARG A 836 -48.97 39.41 0.15
N THR A 837 -49.55 38.95 1.24
CA THR A 837 -50.71 39.60 1.87
C THR A 837 -50.34 40.95 2.50
N GLY A 838 -50.91 42.05 1.99
CA GLY A 838 -50.92 43.36 2.67
C GLY A 838 -50.17 44.52 2.02
N ALA A 839 -49.66 44.37 0.79
CA ALA A 839 -48.82 45.39 0.13
C ALA A 839 -49.33 45.86 -1.24
N SER A 840 -49.05 47.13 -1.58
CA SER A 840 -49.24 47.71 -2.91
C SER A 840 -47.93 48.33 -3.43
N VAL A 841 -47.63 48.12 -4.71
CA VAL A 841 -46.40 48.60 -5.37
C VAL A 841 -46.77 49.48 -6.56
N THR A 842 -46.17 50.67 -6.64
CA THR A 842 -46.43 51.63 -7.73
C THR A 842 -45.12 52.06 -8.41
N PHE A 843 -45.09 52.02 -9.74
CA PHE A 843 -43.97 52.49 -10.57
C PHE A 843 -44.32 53.81 -11.27
N THR A 844 -43.37 54.74 -11.39
CA THR A 844 -43.58 56.00 -12.12
C THR A 844 -42.29 56.55 -12.74
N THR A 845 -42.41 57.20 -13.90
CA THR A 845 -41.30 57.87 -14.61
C THR A 845 -41.43 59.40 -14.59
N SER A 846 -42.36 59.94 -13.79
CA SER A 846 -42.62 61.37 -13.69
C SER A 846 -42.17 61.91 -12.33
N ALA A 847 -41.07 62.67 -12.28
CA ALA A 847 -40.52 63.26 -11.07
C ALA A 847 -41.54 64.11 -10.27
N ALA A 848 -42.44 64.81 -10.96
CA ALA A 848 -43.52 65.59 -10.34
C ALA A 848 -44.62 64.69 -9.74
N THR A 849 -44.91 63.56 -10.39
CA THR A 849 -45.87 62.57 -9.90
C THR A 849 -45.31 61.77 -8.73
N PHE A 850 -44.05 61.33 -8.82
CA PHE A 850 -43.34 60.69 -7.71
C PHE A 850 -43.31 61.59 -6.48
N TYR A 851 -42.93 62.87 -6.62
CA TYR A 851 -42.97 63.81 -5.49
C TYR A 851 -44.38 63.96 -4.88
N SER A 852 -45.43 64.06 -5.70
CA SER A 852 -46.80 64.10 -5.17
C SER A 852 -47.20 62.80 -4.49
N SER A 853 -46.78 61.64 -5.02
CA SER A 853 -47.09 60.33 -4.42
C SER A 853 -46.32 60.11 -3.12
N VAL A 854 -45.03 60.42 -3.04
CA VAL A 854 -44.26 60.37 -1.78
C VAL A 854 -44.90 61.29 -0.73
N THR A 855 -45.34 62.49 -1.11
CA THR A 855 -45.92 63.46 -0.16
C THR A 855 -47.43 63.33 0.09
N SER A 856 -48.14 62.44 -0.62
CA SER A 856 -49.59 62.20 -0.42
C SER A 856 -49.96 60.76 -0.05
N LEU A 857 -49.04 59.80 -0.23
CA LEU A 857 -49.22 58.39 0.14
C LEU A 857 -48.22 57.95 1.24
N VAL A 858 -47.13 58.70 1.43
CA VAL A 858 -46.07 58.44 2.43
C VAL A 858 -45.62 56.96 2.43
N PRO A 859 -45.02 56.48 1.33
CA PRO A 859 -44.65 55.08 1.18
C PRO A 859 -43.59 54.65 2.20
N ASP A 860 -43.69 53.41 2.70
CA ASP A 860 -42.78 52.83 3.67
C ASP A 860 -41.37 52.63 3.08
N VAL A 861 -41.31 52.32 1.78
CA VAL A 861 -40.07 52.11 1.01
C VAL A 861 -40.15 52.85 -0.32
N ALA A 862 -39.10 53.61 -0.67
CA ALA A 862 -38.95 54.23 -1.98
C ALA A 862 -37.63 53.85 -2.68
N ILE A 863 -37.71 53.62 -4.00
CA ILE A 863 -36.56 53.26 -4.84
C ILE A 863 -36.39 54.32 -5.93
N VAL A 864 -35.17 54.84 -6.11
CA VAL A 864 -34.88 56.00 -6.95
C VAL A 864 -33.68 55.74 -7.88
N ASP A 865 -33.96 55.44 -9.14
CA ASP A 865 -32.96 55.30 -10.22
C ASP A 865 -32.93 56.56 -11.11
N VAL A 866 -31.75 57.18 -11.24
CA VAL A 866 -31.52 58.40 -12.03
C VAL A 866 -30.10 58.45 -12.61
N PRO A 867 -29.91 58.89 -13.88
CA PRO A 867 -28.60 58.89 -14.50
C PRO A 867 -27.80 60.20 -14.29
N SER A 868 -27.00 60.31 -13.23
CA SER A 868 -25.81 61.19 -13.09
C SER A 868 -25.97 62.72 -13.14
N SER A 869 -27.14 63.26 -13.52
CA SER A 869 -27.36 64.70 -13.68
C SER A 869 -28.54 65.26 -12.88
N SER A 870 -28.35 65.31 -11.56
CA SER A 870 -29.16 66.04 -10.57
C SER A 870 -30.64 65.69 -10.46
N LEU A 871 -31.01 65.04 -9.35
CA LEU A 871 -32.39 64.98 -8.85
C LEU A 871 -33.04 66.37 -8.83
N SER A 872 -34.31 66.44 -9.25
CA SER A 872 -35.09 67.68 -9.09
C SER A 872 -35.25 68.03 -7.61
N THR A 873 -35.24 69.32 -7.27
CA THR A 873 -35.41 69.77 -5.87
C THR A 873 -36.73 69.32 -5.26
N SER A 874 -37.77 69.08 -6.07
CA SER A 874 -39.00 68.41 -5.62
C SER A 874 -38.72 66.98 -5.15
N VAL A 875 -38.13 66.12 -5.98
CA VAL A 875 -37.88 64.70 -5.63
C VAL A 875 -36.97 64.60 -4.39
N ALA A 876 -35.91 65.41 -4.33
CA ALA A 876 -35.03 65.46 -3.16
C ALA A 876 -35.77 65.88 -1.87
N SER A 877 -36.70 66.84 -1.93
CA SER A 877 -37.54 67.19 -0.77
C SER A 877 -38.54 66.09 -0.38
N GLY A 878 -39.05 65.31 -1.33
CA GLY A 878 -39.92 64.16 -1.04
C GLY A 878 -39.17 63.08 -0.26
N VAL A 879 -38.02 62.65 -0.80
CA VAL A 879 -37.12 61.66 -0.19
C VAL A 879 -36.70 62.08 1.22
N ASN A 880 -36.27 63.33 1.41
CA ASN A 880 -35.89 63.83 2.74
C ASN A 880 -37.05 63.81 3.76
N ASN A 881 -38.28 64.08 3.34
CA ASN A 881 -39.44 64.03 4.22
C ASN A 881 -39.81 62.58 4.61
N GLN A 882 -39.62 61.63 3.71
CA GLN A 882 -39.85 60.20 3.97
C GLN A 882 -38.83 59.62 4.96
N ILE A 883 -37.54 59.94 4.79
CA ILE A 883 -36.49 59.56 5.75
C ILE A 883 -36.74 60.21 7.12
N ALA A 884 -37.16 61.48 7.15
CA ALA A 884 -37.53 62.17 8.39
C ALA A 884 -38.81 61.62 9.05
N ALA A 885 -39.61 60.83 8.34
CA ALA A 885 -40.76 60.08 8.85
C ALA A 885 -40.44 58.60 9.18
N GLY A 886 -39.19 58.15 8.98
CA GLY A 886 -38.72 56.80 9.31
C GLY A 886 -38.76 55.77 8.17
N GLY A 887 -39.11 56.16 6.93
CA GLY A 887 -39.16 55.27 5.77
C GLY A 887 -37.82 55.02 5.09
N TYR A 888 -37.69 53.90 4.38
CA TYR A 888 -36.45 53.43 3.75
C TYR A 888 -36.27 53.89 2.30
N VAL A 889 -35.03 54.13 1.87
CA VAL A 889 -34.71 54.67 0.52
C VAL A 889 -33.50 53.98 -0.13
N LEU A 890 -33.64 53.59 -1.40
CA LEU A 890 -32.61 52.93 -2.24
C LEU A 890 -32.24 53.77 -3.48
N PHE A 891 -30.95 53.79 -3.87
CA PHE A 891 -30.41 54.59 -4.99
C PHE A 891 -29.05 54.06 -5.53
N SER A 892 -28.53 54.66 -6.62
CA SER A 892 -27.31 54.24 -7.35
C SER A 892 -25.96 54.81 -6.83
N PHE A 893 -24.86 54.06 -7.01
CA PHE A 893 -23.50 54.43 -6.62
C PHE A 893 -22.91 55.64 -7.39
N TRP A 894 -23.10 55.73 -8.70
CA TRP A 894 -22.43 56.75 -9.54
C TRP A 894 -22.89 58.19 -9.23
N ASP A 895 -24.05 58.34 -8.59
CA ASP A 895 -24.61 59.63 -8.17
C ASP A 895 -24.04 60.14 -6.83
N LEU A 896 -23.43 59.25 -6.02
CA LEU A 896 -22.80 59.61 -4.74
C LEU A 896 -21.38 60.14 -4.91
N ASP A 897 -20.52 59.52 -5.72
CA ASP A 897 -19.08 59.83 -5.76
C ASP A 897 -18.75 61.05 -6.66
N ASN A 898 -19.47 61.20 -7.78
CA ASN A 898 -19.09 62.16 -8.82
C ASN A 898 -19.04 63.61 -8.30
N SER A 899 -18.23 64.44 -8.97
CA SER A 899 -17.99 65.85 -8.65
C SER A 899 -19.26 66.75 -8.66
N SER A 900 -20.36 66.26 -9.23
CA SER A 900 -21.70 66.84 -9.23
C SER A 900 -22.60 66.39 -8.05
N GLY A 901 -22.27 65.30 -7.35
CA GLY A 901 -23.12 64.65 -6.32
C GLY A 901 -23.26 65.40 -4.99
N SER A 902 -22.70 66.60 -4.86
CA SER A 902 -22.71 67.37 -3.61
C SER A 902 -24.12 67.67 -3.08
N THR A 903 -25.10 67.85 -3.97
CA THR A 903 -26.50 68.11 -3.59
C THR A 903 -27.15 66.93 -2.87
N MET A 904 -26.89 65.69 -3.32
CA MET A 904 -27.50 64.49 -2.72
C MET A 904 -26.86 64.15 -1.38
N ARG A 905 -25.52 64.24 -1.28
CA ARG A 905 -24.79 64.12 -0.01
C ARG A 905 -25.26 65.16 1.02
N THR A 906 -25.47 66.42 0.59
CA THR A 906 -26.02 67.49 1.46
C THR A 906 -27.47 67.24 1.88
N ALA A 907 -28.29 66.60 1.03
CA ALA A 907 -29.68 66.27 1.35
C ALA A 907 -29.76 65.14 2.38
N LEU A 908 -28.99 64.06 2.20
CA LEU A 908 -28.95 62.89 3.09
C LEU A 908 -28.16 63.12 4.40
N GLY A 909 -27.43 64.25 4.51
CA GLY A 909 -26.63 64.60 5.69
C GLY A 909 -25.21 64.00 5.73
N VAL A 910 -24.79 63.32 4.66
CA VAL A 910 -23.55 62.53 4.57
C VAL A 910 -22.36 63.41 4.13
N THR A 911 -21.21 63.29 4.79
CA THR A 911 -19.97 64.00 4.44
C THR A 911 -19.00 63.11 3.66
N THR A 912 -17.98 63.70 3.05
CA THR A 912 -16.92 62.94 2.34
C THR A 912 -15.95 62.21 3.26
N SER A 913 -16.12 62.32 4.59
CA SER A 913 -15.41 61.51 5.60
C SER A 913 -16.18 60.24 5.98
N ASP A 914 -17.48 60.18 5.64
CA ASP A 914 -18.39 59.07 5.97
C ASP A 914 -18.52 58.12 4.76
N ILE A 915 -17.48 58.07 3.92
CA ILE A 915 -17.40 57.35 2.65
C ILE A 915 -16.09 56.56 2.65
N TYR A 916 -16.16 55.24 2.77
CA TYR A 916 -15.00 54.35 2.68
C TYR A 916 -14.71 53.94 1.23
N THR A 917 -13.42 53.89 0.87
CA THR A 917 -12.95 53.42 -0.45
C THR A 917 -11.98 52.24 -0.29
N PRO A 918 -12.40 51.01 -0.66
CA PRO A 918 -11.50 49.84 -0.75
C PRO A 918 -10.34 50.07 -1.72
N GLN A 919 -9.18 49.48 -1.42
CA GLN A 919 -8.04 49.44 -2.34
C GLN A 919 -8.07 48.16 -3.18
N ALA A 920 -7.95 48.29 -4.50
CA ALA A 920 -7.84 47.15 -5.40
C ALA A 920 -6.45 46.50 -5.31
N MET A 921 -6.41 45.18 -5.07
CA MET A 921 -5.18 44.40 -5.21
C MET A 921 -4.99 43.98 -6.67
N ALA A 922 -3.82 44.27 -7.24
CA ALA A 922 -3.43 43.76 -8.56
C ALA A 922 -2.93 42.31 -8.44
N SER A 923 -3.23 41.49 -9.43
CA SER A 923 -3.05 40.03 -9.44
C SER A 923 -1.59 39.53 -9.58
N SER A 924 -0.60 40.28 -9.07
CA SER A 924 0.83 39.97 -9.29
C SER A 924 1.81 40.49 -8.23
N SER A 925 1.37 40.79 -7.00
CA SER A 925 2.29 41.17 -5.92
C SER A 925 1.91 40.60 -4.55
N THR A 926 2.81 39.79 -3.97
CA THR A 926 2.77 39.36 -2.57
C THR A 926 2.90 40.56 -1.63
N GLY A 927 1.77 41.02 -1.07
CA GLY A 927 1.71 42.15 -0.14
C GLY A 927 0.70 41.86 0.97
N THR A 928 1.19 41.67 2.19
CA THR A 928 0.36 41.33 3.35
C THR A 928 -0.53 42.49 3.77
N LEU A 929 -1.80 42.18 4.08
CA LEU A 929 -2.72 43.11 4.72
C LEU A 929 -3.12 42.56 6.09
N TRP A 930 -2.57 43.22 7.12
CA TRP A 930 -2.89 43.14 8.56
C TRP A 930 -2.43 41.90 9.34
N ASN A 931 -1.78 42.18 10.47
CA ASN A 931 -1.45 41.20 11.51
C ASN A 931 -2.65 41.09 12.47
N ILE A 932 -3.42 40.02 12.36
CA ILE A 932 -4.12 39.35 13.47
C ILE A 932 -4.27 37.90 13.04
N ASN A 933 -3.96 36.96 13.93
CA ASN A 933 -4.21 35.55 13.67
C ASN A 933 -5.70 35.28 13.92
N ASP A 934 -6.38 34.68 12.95
CA ASP A 934 -7.24 33.51 13.17
C ASP A 934 -7.53 32.85 11.81
N THR A 935 -7.46 31.52 11.76
CA THR A 935 -7.68 30.72 10.55
C THR A 935 -9.14 30.31 10.41
N LEU A 936 -9.74 30.58 9.25
CA LEU A 936 -11.04 30.01 8.87
C LEU A 936 -10.87 28.55 8.44
N PRO A 937 -11.84 27.65 8.76
CA PRO A 937 -11.75 26.23 8.46
C PRO A 937 -11.91 25.91 6.96
N ALA A 938 -11.26 24.83 6.51
CA ALA A 938 -11.01 24.56 5.09
C ALA A 938 -12.18 23.94 4.28
N SER A 939 -13.40 23.87 4.83
CA SER A 939 -14.49 23.03 4.31
C SER A 939 -15.31 23.62 3.14
N ILE A 940 -14.94 24.78 2.59
CA ILE A 940 -15.63 25.40 1.43
C ILE A 940 -14.64 25.67 0.29
N TYR A 941 -14.23 24.61 -0.41
CA TYR A 941 -13.46 24.69 -1.65
C TYR A 941 -14.23 24.01 -2.80
N ARG A 942 -14.93 24.79 -3.62
CA ARG A 942 -15.38 24.37 -4.96
C ARG A 942 -15.26 25.53 -5.95
N TYR A 943 -14.23 25.47 -6.80
CA TYR A 943 -14.19 26.25 -8.03
C TYR A 943 -15.22 25.69 -9.02
N SER A 944 -16.35 26.37 -9.20
CA SER A 944 -17.24 26.12 -10.34
C SER A 944 -17.07 27.23 -11.37
N HIS A 945 -16.28 26.95 -12.42
CA HIS A 945 -16.13 27.88 -13.54
C HIS A 945 -17.29 27.70 -14.54
N ASN A 946 -18.53 27.94 -14.06
CA ASN A 946 -19.76 28.19 -14.84
C ASN A 946 -20.92 28.40 -13.85
N ALA A 947 -21.15 29.66 -13.45
CA ALA A 947 -22.35 30.08 -12.73
C ALA A 947 -22.95 31.26 -13.49
N ASN A 948 -24.11 31.03 -14.12
CA ASN A 948 -24.93 32.07 -14.70
C ASN A 948 -25.86 32.60 -13.59
N ASP A 949 -26.02 33.91 -13.52
CA ASP A 949 -27.19 34.58 -12.91
C ASP A 949 -27.66 34.07 -11.53
N ASN A 950 -26.74 34.02 -10.56
CA ASN A 950 -27.07 34.13 -9.13
C ASN A 950 -26.02 34.97 -8.39
N GLY A 951 -26.49 35.92 -7.59
CA GLY A 951 -25.66 36.90 -6.90
C GLY A 951 -25.35 36.52 -5.46
N ASP A 952 -24.38 35.63 -5.24
CA ASP A 952 -23.95 35.24 -3.89
C ASP A 952 -23.16 36.36 -3.20
N ILE A 953 -23.67 36.84 -2.07
CA ILE A 953 -22.97 37.80 -1.18
C ILE A 953 -22.39 37.02 0.00
N LEU A 954 -21.06 36.94 0.08
CA LEU A 954 -20.37 36.48 1.28
C LEU A 954 -20.36 37.59 2.33
N THR A 955 -21.14 37.41 3.40
CA THR A 955 -21.11 38.25 4.60
C THR A 955 -20.14 37.70 5.63
N ALA A 956 -19.32 38.58 6.22
CA ALA A 956 -18.51 38.28 7.38
C ALA A 956 -18.74 39.35 8.45
N THR A 957 -19.07 38.93 9.67
CA THR A 957 -19.33 39.81 10.82
C THR A 957 -18.14 39.81 11.77
N SER A 958 -17.64 41.00 12.11
CA SER A 958 -16.68 41.16 13.21
C SER A 958 -17.41 41.05 14.55
N ALA A 959 -16.97 40.14 15.41
CA ALA A 959 -17.57 39.89 16.73
C ALA A 959 -17.46 41.05 17.74
N SER A 960 -16.88 42.20 17.36
CA SER A 960 -16.60 43.32 18.28
C SER A 960 -17.12 44.71 17.88
N THR A 961 -17.69 44.89 16.68
CA THR A 961 -18.21 46.22 16.24
C THR A 961 -19.60 46.22 15.60
N SER A 962 -20.17 45.06 15.25
CA SER A 962 -21.44 44.94 14.52
C SER A 962 -21.47 45.66 13.15
N GLU A 963 -20.30 45.96 12.57
CA GLU A 963 -20.18 46.42 11.19
C GLU A 963 -20.17 45.22 10.23
N VAL A 964 -21.00 45.28 9.19
CA VAL A 964 -21.03 44.29 8.11
C VAL A 964 -20.09 44.74 7.00
N LEU A 965 -19.12 43.89 6.66
CA LEU A 965 -18.22 44.10 5.53
C LEU A 965 -18.46 43.02 4.48
N ALA A 966 -18.77 43.44 3.25
CA ALA A 966 -19.01 42.56 2.11
C ALA A 966 -17.80 42.57 1.16
N TYR A 967 -17.54 41.43 0.52
CA TYR A 967 -16.45 41.25 -0.45
C TYR A 967 -16.98 40.73 -1.80
N TYR A 968 -16.29 41.05 -2.89
CA TYR A 968 -16.59 40.53 -4.23
C TYR A 968 -15.31 40.20 -5.01
N GLY A 969 -15.21 38.98 -5.53
CA GLY A 969 -14.05 38.48 -6.26
C GLY A 969 -14.09 38.80 -7.75
N GLY A 970 -13.72 40.02 -8.15
CA GLY A 970 -13.64 40.43 -9.55
C GLY A 970 -12.33 41.17 -9.87
N THR A 971 -11.64 40.80 -10.95
CA THR A 971 -10.23 41.23 -11.18
C THR A 971 -10.05 42.62 -11.79
N THR A 972 -11.12 43.38 -12.10
CA THR A 972 -11.01 44.75 -12.62
C THR A 972 -12.11 45.71 -12.14
N THR A 973 -11.69 46.87 -11.63
CA THR A 973 -12.48 48.07 -11.22
C THR A 973 -13.17 48.00 -9.85
N ASN A 974 -13.60 49.16 -9.34
CA ASN A 974 -13.65 49.44 -7.90
C ASN A 974 -15.07 49.46 -7.32
N ALA A 975 -15.28 48.62 -6.29
CA ALA A 975 -15.95 48.88 -5.00
C ALA A 975 -17.35 49.55 -4.91
N ALA A 976 -18.14 49.03 -3.96
CA ALA A 976 -19.27 49.72 -3.35
C ALA A 976 -18.83 50.69 -2.23
N ILE A 977 -19.71 51.61 -1.82
CA ILE A 977 -19.54 52.54 -0.68
C ILE A 977 -20.50 52.16 0.44
N ILE A 978 -20.01 52.20 1.69
CA ILE A 978 -20.84 52.23 2.90
C ILE A 978 -20.94 53.68 3.39
N ALA A 979 -22.15 54.12 3.72
CA ALA A 979 -22.42 55.39 4.41
C ALA A 979 -23.62 55.20 5.36
N THR A 980 -23.57 55.79 6.55
CA THR A 980 -24.59 55.64 7.60
C THR A 980 -25.14 57.00 8.05
N ASN A 981 -26.42 57.06 8.36
CA ASN A 981 -27.02 58.20 9.06
C ASN A 981 -27.83 57.67 10.25
N SER A 982 -27.46 58.10 11.46
CA SER A 982 -28.22 57.86 12.70
C SER A 982 -28.59 56.38 12.98
N GLY A 983 -27.76 55.44 12.54
CA GLY A 983 -27.96 53.99 12.74
C GLY A 983 -28.77 53.27 11.66
N GLN A 984 -29.32 54.00 10.68
CA GLN A 984 -29.99 53.41 9.52
C GLN A 984 -28.98 53.22 8.37
N THR A 985 -29.00 52.04 7.75
CA THR A 985 -28.02 51.61 6.74
C THR A 985 -28.71 50.90 5.58
N ILE A 986 -28.42 51.32 4.34
CA ILE A 986 -28.55 50.50 3.14
C ILE A 986 -27.32 50.74 2.27
N VAL A 987 -26.79 49.68 1.68
CA VAL A 987 -25.71 49.70 0.67
C VAL A 987 -26.25 49.07 -0.61
N ASN A 988 -26.00 49.69 -1.76
CA ASN A 988 -26.01 48.98 -3.04
C ASN A 988 -24.93 49.58 -3.96
N GLY A 989 -24.28 48.75 -4.77
CA GLY A 989 -23.16 49.10 -5.64
C GLY A 989 -23.27 48.46 -7.02
N PHE A 990 -24.10 49.03 -7.89
CA PHE A 990 -24.25 48.55 -9.27
C PHE A 990 -23.09 48.95 -10.19
N LEU A 991 -22.54 47.97 -10.91
CA LEU A 991 -21.71 48.19 -12.10
C LEU A 991 -22.61 48.31 -13.33
N SER A 992 -22.70 49.50 -13.93
CA SER A 992 -23.49 49.75 -15.14
C SER A 992 -22.79 49.25 -16.42
N TYR A 993 -22.37 47.98 -16.45
CA TYR A 993 -21.77 47.36 -17.64
C TYR A 993 -21.99 45.85 -17.74
N ASP A 994 -23.26 45.42 -17.70
CA ASP A 994 -23.66 44.43 -18.70
C ASP A 994 -24.75 44.98 -19.62
N TRP A 995 -24.71 44.59 -20.89
CA TRP A 995 -25.48 45.18 -21.98
C TRP A 995 -25.97 44.09 -22.96
N GLN A 996 -26.28 42.91 -22.43
CA GLN A 996 -26.76 41.78 -23.21
C GLN A 996 -28.14 42.02 -23.83
N ASN A 997 -28.40 41.30 -24.92
CA ASN A 997 -29.30 41.73 -25.99
C ASN A 997 -30.31 40.67 -26.45
N THR A 998 -30.47 39.61 -25.66
CA THR A 998 -31.40 38.51 -25.86
C THR A 998 -32.45 38.52 -24.74
N ASP A 999 -33.68 38.15 -25.08
CA ASP A 999 -34.71 37.75 -24.12
C ASP A 999 -34.96 36.25 -24.33
N ASP A 1000 -34.98 35.48 -23.25
CA ASP A 1000 -34.93 34.02 -23.29
C ASP A 1000 -36.28 33.36 -22.94
N ASP A 1001 -37.31 34.14 -22.55
CA ASP A 1001 -38.69 33.64 -22.33
C ASP A 1001 -39.65 33.95 -23.51
N SER A 1002 -39.20 34.75 -24.50
CA SER A 1002 -39.89 35.08 -25.75
C SER A 1002 -41.11 36.01 -25.63
N ASP A 1003 -41.26 36.76 -24.55
CA ASP A 1003 -42.30 37.79 -24.39
C ASP A 1003 -41.97 39.10 -25.14
N GLY A 1004 -40.67 39.40 -25.33
CA GLY A 1004 -40.17 40.58 -26.04
C GLY A 1004 -39.75 41.77 -25.15
N VAL A 1005 -39.73 41.61 -23.83
CA VAL A 1005 -39.22 42.57 -22.85
C VAL A 1005 -37.79 42.19 -22.41
N LYS A 1006 -37.03 43.18 -21.92
CA LYS A 1006 -35.75 42.96 -21.23
C LYS A 1006 -35.93 43.27 -19.75
N ASP A 1007 -35.84 42.25 -18.90
CA ASP A 1007 -36.17 42.40 -17.50
C ASP A 1007 -34.96 42.72 -16.61
N MET A 1008 -35.05 43.86 -15.93
CA MET A 1008 -34.29 44.17 -14.71
C MET A 1008 -35.13 43.81 -13.46
N HIS A 1009 -36.08 42.86 -13.58
CA HIS A 1009 -37.20 42.74 -12.64
C HIS A 1009 -36.93 41.79 -11.46
N GLU A 1010 -36.09 40.77 -11.66
CA GLU A 1010 -35.83 39.75 -10.63
C GLU A 1010 -34.98 40.27 -9.46
N LEU A 1011 -34.08 41.24 -9.71
CA LEU A 1011 -33.17 41.80 -8.71
C LEU A 1011 -33.90 42.51 -7.55
N TYR A 1012 -34.87 43.37 -7.84
CA TYR A 1012 -35.54 44.20 -6.81
C TYR A 1012 -36.51 43.44 -5.91
N SER A 1013 -36.98 42.26 -6.34
CA SER A 1013 -38.02 41.51 -5.61
C SER A 1013 -37.51 40.81 -4.36
N ASN A 1014 -36.20 40.55 -4.28
CA ASN A 1014 -35.57 39.77 -3.22
C ASN A 1014 -35.15 40.65 -2.03
N GLU A 1015 -34.74 41.90 -2.28
CA GLU A 1015 -34.30 42.84 -1.23
C GLU A 1015 -35.45 43.29 -0.30
N ILE A 1016 -36.66 43.49 -0.85
CA ILE A 1016 -37.82 44.03 -0.10
C ILE A 1016 -38.24 43.10 1.07
N ILE A 1017 -38.05 41.79 0.92
CA ILE A 1017 -38.47 40.77 1.90
C ILE A 1017 -37.65 40.90 3.20
N TRP A 1018 -36.38 41.25 3.10
CA TRP A 1018 -35.44 41.32 4.23
C TRP A 1018 -35.63 42.57 5.10
N ILE A 1019 -36.26 43.63 4.58
CA ILE A 1019 -36.37 44.93 5.27
C ILE A 1019 -37.51 44.94 6.32
N THR A 1020 -38.62 44.24 6.06
CA THR A 1020 -39.85 44.35 6.88
C THR A 1020 -40.02 43.25 7.93
N GLY A 1021 -39.21 42.19 7.88
CA GLY A 1021 -39.34 41.02 8.77
C GLY A 1021 -40.59 40.15 8.50
N CYS A 1022 -41.42 40.52 7.51
CA CYS A 1022 -42.58 39.73 7.10
C CYS A 1022 -42.12 38.43 6.41
N THR A 1023 -42.38 37.28 7.05
CA THR A 1023 -42.15 35.97 6.43
C THR A 1023 -42.94 35.81 5.12
N PRO A 1024 -42.37 35.13 4.10
CA PRO A 1024 -42.86 35.04 2.72
C PRO A 1024 -44.36 34.88 2.44
#